data_AF-A0A7S6LVF0-F1
#
_entry.id   AF-A0A7S6LVF0-F1
#
_cell.length_a   1.000
_cell.length_b   1.000
_cell.length_c   1.000
_cell.angle_alpha   90.00
_cell.angle_beta   90.00
_cell.angle_gamma   90.00
#
_symmetry.space_group_name_H-M   'P 1'
#
loop_
_entity.id
_entity.type
_entity.pdbx_description
1 polymer ?
#
loop_
_entity_poly.entity_id
_entity_poly.type
_entity_poly.pdbx_seq_one_letter_code
_entity_poly.pdbx_strand_id
1 'polypeptide(L)'
;MPTHSLSDYTSWIERTWQGQVSFTDLVTYAETLNSHPALCAALYRTWLQRNAGAFNSVAWFNLGVILFAENNLTDSIEAFQKALALSPAFPQAHINLGLALERQGNAEAAIEQWQAVVENVITPEADQNTGPNQADQIKNLTMALNNIGRLQETRRQYQAATQALEKSLQLDPDQPDAIHHLIFQRQKQCQWPVYAPVGKVTEAALHEHTSALAMLNISDDPAAQLEAALNYSRRKIPADLPRLSPANGYRHDKIRVAYCSSDFCTHPVAMLTVELFEHHDKNRFETHAFCWSPDDGSTLRQRILSAVDHYIPVHGKSDDEVAQLIRQHEIDILIDLQGQTSGAKTRMLALRPAPVQITYLGLPATTGLPGIDYVIADRYLIPEEYARFYSEKPLYMPDVYQVSDRKREHSPAPSRKDCGLPARKFVFCSFNNNHKYTLEVFTTWMNILRRVPNSVLWLLADNPWARENLQKQAKAQGIDPTRLVFAERTTPADYLARYLVADLFLDTFPFNAGTTANDALWMGLPVLTMSGRSFASRMAGALLTAADLPELITHDLQTYEDKAVALATDTKVRKTMRQKLALAKESGPLFDSLRFTRNLEQQYTALVSELQNPSQHIHISAQPEPTKLGEPAQPNPITATVQEAEALQARGDTQGAIQLYRQWLEHAHSGDEWIAQFNLGVLLKDSGDFTGAKQAFQTVLKQKPDFVQARAALGKLPAPVTTENQKHGAIISPLQTNSSISTKSKEQITQIFSETPKIKLLVEGWRGINHSFALVNQYHLYEWMRSSQLHIYHRDMPLLFAHWEMNKNRGNTGLPETYSKLLAQVQHWSGQTYDACFRIYSPVTLAPDDKHPVSTFLVTELGLDEAQIAHFRPNLKAYFNMGGNIVTPSHWSKERIIEAGIPAEHIHLIPHGVASNIFHPMHSDERAIHRQRLGFDREAVIFLNVAAPIWNKGLDLLIQAFVQCFHQNPHTRLLIKDQQAVYGISTKDAVLREITLLGESKNESLLNAIRVIPDLNLLQLRELYCIADYYVSPYRAEGFNLPVIEALVCGTPVIVTEGGATQDFCSEKNALFIEAVPYRNVKINDRHVNAYQAPILDSLITHLNVCAQDKPFSESQRLQNAASIAKNFTWAKAADTISRLFTQSNDCNTSTSQITGALHEEPQYCN
;
A
#
# COMPACT_ATOMS: atom_id res chain seq x y z
N MET A 1 -41.78 5.55 20.49
CA MET A 1 -41.70 4.30 21.26
C MET A 1 -42.61 4.43 22.48
N PRO A 2 -43.78 3.78 22.54
CA PRO A 2 -44.70 3.89 23.67
C PRO A 2 -44.30 2.94 24.83
N THR A 3 -44.47 3.40 26.07
CA THR A 3 -43.89 2.80 27.29
C THR A 3 -44.77 1.70 27.92
N HIS A 4 -45.24 0.73 27.13
CA HIS A 4 -46.24 -0.25 27.57
C HIS A 4 -45.72 -1.61 28.10
N SER A 5 -44.42 -1.93 27.97
CA SER A 5 -43.94 -3.32 28.18
C SER A 5 -44.05 -3.86 29.62
N LEU A 6 -44.08 -2.99 30.64
CA LEU A 6 -44.04 -3.37 32.05
C LEU A 6 -45.41 -3.44 32.76
N SER A 7 -46.49 -2.84 32.22
CA SER A 7 -47.77 -2.77 32.95
C SER A 7 -48.48 -4.12 33.10
N ASP A 8 -48.28 -5.02 32.13
CA ASP A 8 -49.10 -6.22 31.98
C ASP A 8 -48.38 -7.50 32.42
N TYR A 9 -47.12 -7.40 32.89
CA TYR A 9 -46.26 -8.55 33.18
C TYR A 9 -46.89 -9.54 34.18
N THR A 10 -47.53 -9.04 35.24
CA THR A 10 -48.23 -9.89 36.21
C THR A 10 -49.39 -10.66 35.55
N SER A 11 -50.15 -10.03 34.65
CA SER A 11 -51.22 -10.70 33.89
C SER A 11 -50.67 -11.76 32.93
N TRP A 12 -49.49 -11.55 32.34
CA TRP A 12 -48.82 -12.58 31.55
C TRP A 12 -48.35 -13.76 32.41
N ILE A 13 -47.74 -13.51 33.57
CA ILE A 13 -47.36 -14.56 34.53
C ILE A 13 -48.58 -15.37 35.01
N GLU A 14 -49.68 -14.69 35.36
CA GLU A 14 -50.92 -15.34 35.78
C GLU A 14 -51.56 -16.19 34.68
N ARG A 15 -51.66 -15.68 33.44
CA ARG A 15 -52.21 -16.43 32.30
C ARG A 15 -51.29 -17.60 31.90
N THR A 16 -49.97 -17.42 31.93
CA THR A 16 -49.00 -18.50 31.71
C THR A 16 -49.10 -19.58 32.79
N TRP A 17 -49.30 -19.19 34.06
CA TRP A 17 -49.50 -20.12 35.17
C TRP A 17 -50.83 -20.89 35.07
N GLN A 18 -51.87 -20.25 34.53
CA GLN A 18 -53.17 -20.86 34.24
C GLN A 18 -53.20 -21.69 32.93
N GLY A 19 -52.08 -21.77 32.19
CA GLY A 19 -52.00 -22.52 30.92
C GLY A 19 -52.73 -21.86 29.74
N GLN A 20 -52.99 -20.54 29.81
CA GLN A 20 -53.78 -19.78 28.83
C GLN A 20 -52.94 -19.07 27.76
N VAL A 21 -51.63 -19.34 27.70
CA VAL A 21 -50.67 -18.66 26.81
C VAL A 21 -50.01 -19.71 25.91
N SER A 22 -50.10 -19.51 24.58
CA SER A 22 -49.41 -20.41 23.65
C SER A 22 -47.89 -20.21 23.70
N PHE A 23 -47.11 -21.21 23.27
CA PHE A 23 -45.66 -21.06 23.24
C PHE A 23 -45.19 -19.94 22.30
N THR A 24 -45.91 -19.69 21.19
CA THR A 24 -45.62 -18.58 20.27
C THR A 24 -45.83 -17.24 20.98
N ASP A 25 -46.98 -17.04 21.64
CA ASP A 25 -47.28 -15.81 22.38
C ASP A 25 -46.27 -15.56 23.51
N LEU A 26 -45.84 -16.64 24.19
CA LEU A 26 -44.82 -16.59 25.23
C LEU A 26 -43.49 -16.06 24.70
N VAL A 27 -43.03 -16.55 23.54
CA VAL A 27 -41.76 -16.13 22.91
C VAL A 27 -41.87 -14.68 22.44
N THR A 28 -42.94 -14.31 21.73
CA THR A 28 -43.14 -12.92 21.27
C THR A 28 -43.25 -11.93 22.43
N TYR A 29 -43.87 -12.30 23.56
CA TYR A 29 -43.86 -11.43 24.74
C TYR A 29 -42.49 -11.39 25.43
N ALA A 30 -41.78 -12.52 25.52
CA ALA A 30 -40.43 -12.60 26.08
C ALA A 30 -39.42 -11.70 25.33
N GLU A 31 -39.54 -11.56 24.00
CA GLU A 31 -38.73 -10.63 23.21
C GLU A 31 -38.91 -9.16 23.63
N THR A 32 -40.12 -8.77 24.06
CA THR A 32 -40.37 -7.42 24.61
C THR A 32 -39.71 -7.19 25.98
N LEU A 33 -39.32 -8.26 26.66
CA LEU A 33 -38.63 -8.27 27.95
C LEU A 33 -37.10 -8.41 27.82
N ASN A 34 -36.52 -8.31 26.63
CA ASN A 34 -35.07 -8.48 26.41
C ASN A 34 -34.19 -7.51 27.21
N SER A 35 -34.71 -6.36 27.65
CA SER A 35 -34.02 -5.42 28.57
C SER A 35 -34.17 -5.77 30.06
N HIS A 36 -34.94 -6.81 30.39
CA HIS A 36 -35.26 -7.24 31.75
C HIS A 36 -35.10 -8.78 31.87
N PRO A 37 -33.87 -9.32 31.73
CA PRO A 37 -33.63 -10.76 31.59
C PRO A 37 -34.21 -11.58 32.76
N ALA A 38 -34.11 -11.11 34.01
CA ALA A 38 -34.72 -11.80 35.15
C ALA A 38 -36.25 -11.99 35.05
N LEU A 39 -36.98 -11.06 34.41
CA LEU A 39 -38.41 -11.18 34.16
C LEU A 39 -38.69 -12.20 33.04
N CYS A 40 -37.84 -12.22 32.01
CA CYS A 40 -37.89 -13.20 30.92
C CYS A 40 -37.59 -14.63 31.44
N ALA A 41 -36.56 -14.79 32.27
CA ALA A 41 -36.21 -16.05 32.93
C ALA A 41 -37.33 -16.54 33.86
N ALA A 42 -37.95 -15.65 34.65
CA ALA A 42 -39.10 -15.99 35.48
C ALA A 42 -40.31 -16.44 34.64
N LEU A 43 -40.59 -15.78 33.51
CA LEU A 43 -41.68 -16.14 32.59
C LEU A 43 -41.49 -17.55 31.99
N TYR A 44 -40.28 -17.87 31.50
CA TYR A 44 -39.98 -19.22 31.01
C TYR A 44 -40.02 -20.28 32.14
N ARG A 45 -39.52 -19.96 33.34
CA ARG A 45 -39.63 -20.83 34.53
C ARG A 45 -41.09 -21.11 34.89
N THR A 46 -41.97 -20.10 34.86
CA THR A 46 -43.42 -20.25 35.10
C THR A 46 -44.09 -21.13 34.04
N TRP A 47 -43.75 -20.96 32.75
CA TRP A 47 -44.27 -21.81 31.69
C TRP A 47 -43.81 -23.26 31.83
N LEU A 48 -42.52 -23.50 32.10
CA LEU A 48 -41.92 -24.83 32.27
C LEU A 48 -42.46 -25.61 33.48
N GLN A 49 -42.94 -24.93 34.52
CA GLN A 49 -43.58 -25.56 35.68
C GLN A 49 -45.03 -25.99 35.42
N ARG A 50 -45.66 -25.53 34.34
CA ARG A 50 -47.10 -25.70 34.08
C ARG A 50 -47.43 -26.41 32.77
N ASN A 51 -46.49 -26.43 31.83
CA ASN A 51 -46.66 -27.02 30.51
C ASN A 51 -45.70 -28.19 30.33
N ALA A 52 -46.21 -29.32 29.83
CA ALA A 52 -45.44 -30.48 29.42
C ALA A 52 -45.82 -30.83 27.98
N GLY A 53 -44.89 -30.64 27.04
CA GLY A 53 -45.13 -30.90 25.62
C GLY A 53 -43.89 -30.70 24.75
N ALA A 54 -44.09 -30.73 23.44
CA ALA A 54 -43.00 -30.72 22.44
C ALA A 54 -42.09 -29.48 22.51
N PHE A 55 -42.60 -28.33 23.00
CA PHE A 55 -41.83 -27.09 23.08
C PHE A 55 -40.92 -26.99 24.32
N ASN A 56 -40.96 -27.95 25.25
CA ASN A 56 -40.18 -27.87 26.49
C ASN A 56 -38.65 -27.83 26.26
N SER A 57 -38.14 -28.47 25.21
CA SER A 57 -36.72 -28.37 24.82
C SER A 57 -36.34 -26.94 24.43
N VAL A 58 -37.18 -26.27 23.63
CA VAL A 58 -36.98 -24.87 23.18
C VAL A 58 -37.14 -23.89 24.36
N ALA A 59 -38.11 -24.12 25.24
CA ALA A 59 -38.29 -23.31 26.45
C ALA A 59 -37.11 -23.41 27.43
N TRP A 60 -36.57 -24.61 27.65
CA TRP A 60 -35.33 -24.80 28.43
C TRP A 60 -34.11 -24.15 27.74
N PHE A 61 -34.00 -24.24 26.42
CA PHE A 61 -32.95 -23.57 25.66
C PHE A 61 -33.02 -22.04 25.79
N ASN A 62 -34.19 -21.43 25.56
CA ASN A 62 -34.38 -19.98 25.67
C ASN A 62 -34.07 -19.49 27.10
N LEU A 63 -34.51 -20.22 28.13
CA LEU A 63 -34.15 -19.95 29.52
C LEU A 63 -32.63 -20.00 29.74
N GLY A 64 -31.95 -21.01 29.19
CA GLY A 64 -30.49 -21.14 29.25
C GLY A 64 -29.74 -19.98 28.61
N VAL A 65 -30.21 -19.47 27.46
CA VAL A 65 -29.64 -18.29 26.77
C VAL A 65 -29.78 -17.03 27.63
N ILE A 66 -30.95 -16.79 28.24
CA ILE A 66 -31.16 -15.64 29.12
C ILE A 66 -30.22 -15.71 30.35
N LEU A 67 -30.13 -16.89 30.98
CA LEU A 67 -29.25 -17.10 32.14
C LEU A 67 -27.76 -16.96 31.79
N PHE A 68 -27.35 -17.34 30.58
CA PHE A 68 -25.98 -17.10 30.09
C PHE A 68 -25.67 -15.62 29.92
N ALA A 69 -26.64 -14.83 29.43
CA ALA A 69 -26.50 -13.37 29.31
C ALA A 69 -26.40 -12.69 30.69
N GLU A 70 -27.12 -13.20 31.70
CA GLU A 70 -26.99 -12.78 33.11
C GLU A 70 -25.69 -13.27 33.80
N ASN A 71 -24.81 -13.98 33.09
CA ASN A 71 -23.61 -14.63 33.64
C ASN A 71 -23.92 -15.68 34.74
N ASN A 72 -25.16 -16.16 34.83
CA ASN A 72 -25.55 -17.26 35.71
C ASN A 72 -25.24 -18.60 35.02
N LEU A 73 -23.95 -18.93 34.96
CA LEU A 73 -23.44 -20.09 34.21
C LEU A 73 -24.01 -21.42 34.72
N THR A 74 -24.21 -21.57 36.02
CA THR A 74 -24.69 -22.82 36.64
C THR A 74 -26.12 -23.15 36.21
N ASP A 75 -27.07 -22.22 36.41
CA ASP A 75 -28.46 -22.43 35.99
C ASP A 75 -28.57 -22.53 34.46
N SER A 76 -27.72 -21.82 33.72
CA SER A 76 -27.66 -21.86 32.26
C SER A 76 -27.23 -23.24 31.74
N ILE A 77 -26.16 -23.81 32.30
CA ILE A 77 -25.68 -25.17 32.01
C ILE A 77 -26.78 -26.20 32.32
N GLU A 78 -27.43 -26.10 33.48
CA GLU A 78 -28.53 -27.01 33.86
C GLU A 78 -29.73 -26.89 32.89
N ALA A 79 -30.07 -25.67 32.46
CA ALA A 79 -31.14 -25.43 31.49
C ALA A 79 -30.81 -26.02 30.11
N PHE A 80 -29.59 -25.83 29.58
CA PHE A 80 -29.20 -26.46 28.31
C PHE A 80 -29.12 -27.99 28.40
N GLN A 81 -28.65 -28.54 29.53
CA GLN A 81 -28.67 -29.99 29.77
C GLN A 81 -30.10 -30.54 29.79
N LYS A 82 -31.07 -29.82 30.36
CA LYS A 82 -32.50 -30.18 30.30
C LYS A 82 -33.10 -30.06 28.89
N ALA A 83 -32.65 -29.09 28.09
CA ALA A 83 -33.03 -28.99 26.68
C ALA A 83 -32.54 -30.21 25.87
N LEU A 84 -31.27 -30.61 26.07
CA LEU A 84 -30.67 -31.77 25.41
C LEU A 84 -31.22 -33.11 25.90
N ALA A 85 -31.58 -33.23 27.18
CA ALA A 85 -32.25 -34.42 27.71
C ALA A 85 -33.64 -34.67 27.08
N LEU A 86 -34.28 -33.62 26.56
CA LEU A 86 -35.54 -33.69 25.82
C LEU A 86 -35.34 -33.78 24.30
N SER A 87 -34.21 -33.28 23.78
CA SER A 87 -33.88 -33.29 22.35
C SER A 87 -32.36 -33.42 22.16
N PRO A 88 -31.82 -34.65 22.15
CA PRO A 88 -30.37 -34.89 22.14
C PRO A 88 -29.64 -34.44 20.87
N ALA A 89 -30.36 -34.13 19.80
CA ALA A 89 -29.80 -33.70 18.51
C ALA A 89 -29.97 -32.18 18.26
N PHE A 90 -30.22 -31.38 19.29
CA PHE A 90 -30.54 -29.94 19.17
C PHE A 90 -29.25 -29.08 19.07
N PRO A 91 -28.84 -28.60 17.87
CA PRO A 91 -27.49 -28.07 17.68
C PRO A 91 -27.23 -26.77 18.45
N GLN A 92 -28.23 -25.88 18.50
CA GLN A 92 -28.13 -24.60 19.19
C GLN A 92 -27.93 -24.80 20.71
N ALA A 93 -28.55 -25.82 21.30
CA ALA A 93 -28.37 -26.14 22.72
C ALA A 93 -26.96 -26.66 23.01
N HIS A 94 -26.41 -27.54 22.18
CA HIS A 94 -24.99 -27.95 22.28
C HIS A 94 -24.02 -26.77 22.11
N ILE A 95 -24.24 -25.90 21.11
CA ILE A 95 -23.37 -24.73 20.86
C ILE A 95 -23.29 -23.83 22.09
N ASN A 96 -24.45 -23.49 22.68
CA ASN A 96 -24.52 -22.59 23.83
C ASN A 96 -24.09 -23.27 25.14
N LEU A 97 -24.35 -24.56 25.33
CA LEU A 97 -23.79 -25.33 26.44
C LEU A 97 -22.26 -25.35 26.38
N GLY A 98 -21.67 -25.54 25.19
CA GLY A 98 -20.22 -25.48 25.01
C GLY A 98 -19.64 -24.10 25.38
N LEU A 99 -20.31 -23.01 24.99
CA LEU A 99 -19.91 -21.64 25.37
C LEU A 99 -20.04 -21.40 26.89
N ALA A 100 -21.06 -21.97 27.54
CA ALA A 100 -21.22 -21.90 28.99
C ALA A 100 -20.15 -22.70 29.75
N LEU A 101 -19.82 -23.91 29.26
CA LEU A 101 -18.75 -24.75 29.81
C LEU A 101 -17.37 -24.12 29.62
N GLU A 102 -17.08 -23.54 28.44
CA GLU A 102 -15.84 -22.79 28.19
C GLU A 102 -15.71 -21.61 29.16
N ARG A 103 -16.78 -20.83 29.36
CA ARG A 103 -16.81 -19.68 30.27
C ARG A 103 -16.72 -20.09 31.76
N GLN A 104 -17.05 -21.35 32.08
CA GLN A 104 -16.81 -21.99 33.38
C GLN A 104 -15.37 -22.56 33.50
N GLY A 105 -14.59 -22.59 32.42
CA GLY A 105 -13.22 -23.12 32.36
C GLY A 105 -13.11 -24.60 31.96
N ASN A 106 -14.23 -25.28 31.65
CA ASN A 106 -14.26 -26.69 31.27
C ASN A 106 -14.11 -26.83 29.73
N ALA A 107 -12.87 -26.70 29.26
CA ALA A 107 -12.56 -26.65 27.83
C ALA A 107 -12.75 -28.00 27.11
N GLU A 108 -12.52 -29.12 27.80
CA GLU A 108 -12.78 -30.48 27.31
C GLU A 108 -14.27 -30.66 27.00
N ALA A 109 -15.14 -30.50 27.99
CA ALA A 109 -16.58 -30.69 27.81
C ALA A 109 -17.18 -29.69 26.82
N ALA A 110 -16.63 -28.48 26.72
CA ALA A 110 -17.01 -27.51 25.69
C ALA A 110 -16.75 -28.03 24.27
N ILE A 111 -15.57 -28.62 24.03
CA ILE A 111 -15.21 -29.24 22.76
C ILE A 111 -16.10 -30.46 22.47
N GLU A 112 -16.39 -31.30 23.47
CA GLU A 112 -17.30 -32.45 23.33
C GLU A 112 -18.70 -32.02 22.85
N GLN A 113 -19.26 -30.92 23.38
CA GLN A 113 -20.56 -30.42 22.90
C GLN A 113 -20.52 -29.96 21.45
N TRP A 114 -19.46 -29.28 21.03
CA TRP A 114 -19.32 -28.84 19.64
C TRP A 114 -18.99 -30.02 18.70
N GLN A 115 -18.29 -31.05 19.17
CA GLN A 115 -18.08 -32.31 18.44
C GLN A 115 -19.41 -33.05 18.23
N ALA A 116 -20.30 -33.11 19.23
CA ALA A 116 -21.63 -33.68 19.08
C ALA A 116 -22.45 -33.02 17.95
N VAL A 117 -22.27 -31.72 17.70
CA VAL A 117 -22.89 -31.02 16.55
C VAL A 117 -22.29 -31.47 15.21
N VAL A 118 -20.99 -31.72 15.17
CA VAL A 118 -20.26 -32.17 13.96
C VAL A 118 -20.50 -33.66 13.66
N GLU A 119 -20.74 -34.48 14.68
CA GLU A 119 -20.92 -35.93 14.56
C GLU A 119 -22.38 -36.35 14.30
N ASN A 120 -23.37 -35.64 14.85
CA ASN A 120 -24.80 -35.93 14.61
C ASN A 120 -25.32 -35.40 13.25
N VAL A 121 -24.43 -35.22 12.26
CA VAL A 121 -24.79 -34.78 10.90
C VAL A 121 -25.32 -35.96 10.10
N ILE A 122 -26.64 -36.00 9.91
CA ILE A 122 -27.27 -36.89 8.94
C ILE A 122 -26.88 -36.42 7.53
N THR A 123 -26.50 -37.36 6.66
CA THR A 123 -26.24 -37.11 5.24
C THR A 123 -27.50 -36.65 4.49
N PRO A 124 -27.41 -36.01 3.30
CA PRO A 124 -28.53 -35.30 2.66
C PRO A 124 -29.70 -36.14 2.09
N GLU A 125 -29.99 -37.30 2.69
CA GLU A 125 -30.97 -38.29 2.21
C GLU A 125 -32.19 -38.43 3.16
N ALA A 126 -32.18 -37.74 4.31
CA ALA A 126 -33.24 -37.81 5.32
C ALA A 126 -34.28 -36.67 5.22
N ASP A 127 -35.44 -37.02 4.68
CA ASP A 127 -36.75 -36.35 4.79
C ASP A 127 -36.86 -34.85 4.42
N GLN A 128 -37.43 -34.59 3.23
CA GLN A 128 -37.67 -33.26 2.68
C GLN A 128 -38.78 -32.44 3.37
N ASN A 129 -39.52 -32.99 4.34
CA ASN A 129 -40.71 -32.33 4.90
C ASN A 129 -40.64 -31.93 6.38
N THR A 130 -39.59 -32.29 7.14
CA THR A 130 -39.48 -31.92 8.57
C THR A 130 -38.08 -31.51 9.08
N GLY A 131 -37.04 -31.57 8.24
CA GLY A 131 -35.68 -31.20 8.63
C GLY A 131 -35.45 -29.68 8.78
N PRO A 132 -34.39 -29.25 9.49
CA PRO A 132 -33.88 -27.87 9.42
C PRO A 132 -33.50 -27.51 7.98
N ASN A 133 -33.59 -26.22 7.62
CA ASN A 133 -33.05 -25.74 6.36
C ASN A 133 -31.55 -26.07 6.27
N GLN A 134 -31.08 -26.54 5.11
CA GLN A 134 -29.67 -26.86 4.86
C GLN A 134 -28.74 -25.69 5.22
N ALA A 135 -29.19 -24.45 5.02
CA ALA A 135 -28.47 -23.24 5.42
C ALA A 135 -28.27 -23.14 6.95
N ASP A 136 -29.27 -23.49 7.76
CA ASP A 136 -29.17 -23.47 9.23
C ASP A 136 -28.30 -24.63 9.74
N GLN A 137 -28.30 -25.77 9.06
CA GLN A 137 -27.39 -26.88 9.37
C GLN A 137 -25.92 -26.47 9.11
N ILE A 138 -25.63 -25.89 7.94
CA ILE A 138 -24.31 -25.36 7.58
C ILE A 138 -23.87 -24.29 8.58
N LYS A 139 -24.75 -23.35 8.94
CA LYS A 139 -24.47 -22.30 9.92
C LYS A 139 -24.11 -22.85 11.30
N ASN A 140 -24.88 -23.79 11.83
CA ASN A 140 -24.60 -24.42 13.13
C ASN A 140 -23.26 -25.19 13.12
N LEU A 141 -22.95 -25.91 12.03
CA LEU A 141 -21.67 -26.62 11.87
C LEU A 141 -20.49 -25.67 11.80
N THR A 142 -20.61 -24.60 11.02
CA THR A 142 -19.61 -23.52 10.89
C THR A 142 -19.32 -22.88 12.25
N MET A 143 -20.37 -22.56 13.03
CA MET A 143 -20.21 -22.05 14.40
C MET A 143 -19.52 -23.04 15.35
N ALA A 144 -19.89 -24.33 15.31
CA ALA A 144 -19.27 -25.37 16.13
C ALA A 144 -17.77 -25.57 15.78
N LEU A 145 -17.45 -25.66 14.49
CA LEU A 145 -16.08 -25.82 14.00
C LEU A 145 -15.20 -24.60 14.30
N ASN A 146 -15.74 -23.38 14.19
CA ASN A 146 -15.01 -22.16 14.56
C ASN A 146 -14.72 -22.10 16.07
N ASN A 147 -15.67 -22.51 16.92
CA ASN A 147 -15.47 -22.57 18.36
C ASN A 147 -14.41 -23.62 18.75
N ILE A 148 -14.46 -24.82 18.16
CA ILE A 148 -13.40 -25.83 18.31
C ILE A 148 -12.06 -25.25 17.86
N GLY A 149 -12.00 -24.61 16.68
CA GLY A 149 -10.79 -24.01 16.13
C GLY A 149 -10.15 -22.98 17.06
N ARG A 150 -10.96 -22.02 17.55
CA ARG A 150 -10.53 -20.95 18.46
C ARG A 150 -10.06 -21.49 19.83
N LEU A 151 -10.81 -22.43 20.43
CA LEU A 151 -10.45 -22.97 21.74
C LEU A 151 -9.22 -23.90 21.64
N GLN A 152 -9.12 -24.71 20.58
CA GLN A 152 -7.92 -25.51 20.33
C GLN A 152 -6.68 -24.63 20.06
N GLU A 153 -6.79 -23.51 19.34
CA GLU A 153 -5.68 -22.57 19.19
C GLU A 153 -5.27 -21.94 20.53
N THR A 154 -6.24 -21.55 21.35
CA THR A 154 -6.01 -21.01 22.71
C THR A 154 -5.27 -22.03 23.58
N ARG A 155 -5.61 -23.31 23.45
CA ARG A 155 -4.94 -24.46 24.07
C ARG A 155 -3.65 -24.91 23.37
N ARG A 156 -3.19 -24.15 22.36
CA ARG A 156 -2.01 -24.43 21.51
C ARG A 156 -2.05 -25.76 20.74
N GLN A 157 -3.23 -26.36 20.58
CA GLN A 157 -3.45 -27.59 19.80
C GLN A 157 -3.59 -27.28 18.31
N TYR A 158 -2.54 -26.69 17.72
CA TYR A 158 -2.63 -26.03 16.41
C TYR A 158 -3.10 -26.95 15.28
N GLN A 159 -2.71 -28.23 15.26
CA GLN A 159 -3.17 -29.16 14.22
C GLN A 159 -4.68 -29.42 14.30
N ALA A 160 -5.23 -29.62 15.50
CA ALA A 160 -6.66 -29.80 15.70
C ALA A 160 -7.45 -28.51 15.38
N ALA A 161 -6.87 -27.35 15.74
CA ALA A 161 -7.42 -26.04 15.39
C ALA A 161 -7.49 -25.83 13.87
N THR A 162 -6.39 -26.14 13.17
CA THR A 162 -6.27 -26.03 11.72
C THR A 162 -7.25 -26.95 11.01
N GLN A 163 -7.37 -28.21 11.44
CA GLN A 163 -8.34 -29.15 10.87
C GLN A 163 -9.80 -28.72 11.08
N ALA A 164 -10.13 -28.06 12.20
CA ALA A 164 -11.47 -27.54 12.45
C ALA A 164 -11.78 -26.32 11.55
N LEU A 165 -10.85 -25.37 11.43
CA LEU A 165 -11.01 -24.21 10.54
C LEU A 165 -11.00 -24.60 9.05
N GLU A 166 -10.19 -25.57 8.63
CA GLU A 166 -10.19 -26.06 7.25
C GLU A 166 -11.52 -26.73 6.88
N LYS A 167 -12.15 -27.47 7.81
CA LYS A 167 -13.51 -27.98 7.63
C LYS A 167 -14.55 -26.87 7.60
N SER A 168 -14.43 -25.85 8.46
CA SER A 168 -15.33 -24.69 8.49
C SER A 168 -15.32 -23.96 7.14
N LEU A 169 -14.13 -23.69 6.59
CA LEU A 169 -13.93 -23.00 5.31
C LEU A 169 -14.30 -23.83 4.07
N GLN A 170 -14.48 -25.15 4.22
CA GLN A 170 -15.06 -26.01 3.18
C GLN A 170 -16.59 -25.92 3.14
N LEU A 171 -17.24 -25.62 4.28
CA LEU A 171 -18.70 -25.45 4.38
C LEU A 171 -19.11 -24.01 3.99
N ASP A 172 -18.41 -23.02 4.54
CA ASP A 172 -18.64 -21.60 4.29
C ASP A 172 -17.29 -20.90 4.01
N PRO A 173 -17.01 -20.47 2.77
CA PRO A 173 -15.73 -19.86 2.42
C PRO A 173 -15.62 -18.37 2.81
N ASP A 174 -16.73 -17.66 3.06
CA ASP A 174 -16.72 -16.21 3.31
C ASP A 174 -16.54 -15.88 4.80
N GLN A 175 -15.42 -16.34 5.36
CA GLN A 175 -15.12 -16.19 6.78
C GLN A 175 -13.74 -15.54 7.01
N PRO A 176 -13.60 -14.21 6.80
CA PRO A 176 -12.34 -13.48 6.99
C PRO A 176 -11.67 -13.70 8.35
N ASP A 177 -12.46 -13.90 9.41
CA ASP A 177 -11.95 -14.15 10.76
C ASP A 177 -11.38 -15.58 10.91
N ALA A 178 -12.05 -16.61 10.37
CA ALA A 178 -11.51 -17.97 10.35
C ALA A 178 -10.24 -18.06 9.46
N ILE A 179 -10.20 -17.30 8.37
CA ILE A 179 -9.07 -17.24 7.43
C ILE A 179 -7.79 -16.72 8.11
N HIS A 180 -7.81 -15.58 8.81
CA HIS A 180 -6.59 -15.06 9.43
C HIS A 180 -6.06 -15.96 10.56
N HIS A 181 -6.96 -16.64 11.28
CA HIS A 181 -6.59 -17.64 12.28
C HIS A 181 -5.90 -18.85 11.62
N LEU A 182 -6.47 -19.41 10.55
CA LEU A 182 -5.86 -20.52 9.79
C LEU A 182 -4.45 -20.16 9.29
N ILE A 183 -4.29 -18.98 8.67
CA ILE A 183 -3.00 -18.51 8.13
C ILE A 183 -1.93 -18.44 9.23
N PHE A 184 -2.26 -17.83 10.37
CA PHE A 184 -1.32 -17.70 11.47
C PHE A 184 -1.04 -19.05 12.16
N GLN A 185 -1.99 -19.98 12.21
CA GLN A 185 -1.76 -21.35 12.69
C GLN A 185 -0.84 -22.15 11.76
N ARG A 186 -0.96 -22.02 10.43
CA ARG A 186 -0.02 -22.64 9.48
C ARG A 186 1.40 -22.09 9.65
N GLN A 187 1.55 -20.77 9.79
CA GLN A 187 2.84 -20.14 10.14
C GLN A 187 3.39 -20.68 11.47
N LYS A 188 2.58 -20.75 12.53
CA LYS A 188 2.96 -21.34 13.84
C LYS A 188 3.39 -22.81 13.76
N GLN A 189 2.98 -23.55 12.74
CA GLN A 189 3.35 -24.96 12.53
C GLN A 189 4.49 -25.14 11.51
N CYS A 190 5.06 -24.05 10.96
CA CYS A 190 5.98 -24.09 9.82
C CYS A 190 5.41 -24.91 8.64
N GLN A 191 4.10 -24.83 8.42
CA GLN A 191 3.39 -25.53 7.35
C GLN A 191 3.42 -24.66 6.09
N TRP A 192 4.20 -25.10 5.09
CA TRP A 192 4.36 -24.41 3.82
C TRP A 192 3.77 -25.24 2.66
N PRO A 193 3.16 -24.63 1.63
CA PRO A 193 2.89 -23.18 1.51
C PRO A 193 1.77 -22.73 2.47
N VAL A 194 1.94 -21.54 3.06
CA VAL A 194 0.99 -20.98 4.04
C VAL A 194 -0.39 -20.76 3.39
N TYR A 195 -0.40 -20.30 2.13
CA TYR A 195 -1.60 -19.94 1.38
C TYR A 195 -2.18 -21.08 0.52
N ALA A 196 -1.96 -22.34 0.90
CA ALA A 196 -2.64 -23.48 0.28
C ALA A 196 -4.18 -23.27 0.30
N PRO A 197 -4.87 -23.26 -0.86
CA PRO A 197 -6.32 -23.07 -0.93
C PRO A 197 -7.12 -24.09 -0.11
N VAL A 198 -8.33 -23.72 0.31
CA VAL A 198 -9.20 -24.57 1.16
C VAL A 198 -10.62 -24.57 0.61
N GLY A 199 -11.03 -25.68 -0.01
CA GLY A 199 -12.35 -25.78 -0.64
C GLY A 199 -12.52 -24.72 -1.73
N LYS A 200 -13.36 -23.71 -1.47
CA LYS A 200 -13.58 -22.56 -2.36
C LYS A 200 -12.76 -21.32 -1.98
N VAL A 201 -12.07 -21.32 -0.83
CA VAL A 201 -11.21 -20.21 -0.40
C VAL A 201 -9.93 -20.21 -1.24
N THR A 202 -9.81 -19.19 -2.08
CA THR A 202 -8.66 -19.01 -2.99
C THR A 202 -7.44 -18.43 -2.28
N GLU A 203 -6.26 -18.62 -2.85
CA GLU A 203 -5.02 -17.97 -2.40
C GLU A 203 -5.18 -16.43 -2.30
N ALA A 204 -5.90 -15.80 -3.24
CA ALA A 204 -6.19 -14.38 -3.20
C ALA A 204 -7.04 -13.96 -1.97
N ALA A 205 -8.06 -14.74 -1.60
CA ALA A 205 -8.87 -14.49 -0.41
C ALA A 205 -8.08 -14.72 0.89
N LEU A 206 -7.17 -15.70 0.90
CA LEU A 206 -6.24 -15.90 2.01
C LEU A 206 -5.29 -14.68 2.15
N HIS A 207 -4.74 -14.17 1.05
CA HIS A 207 -3.92 -12.94 1.07
C HIS A 207 -4.70 -11.72 1.58
N GLU A 208 -5.91 -11.48 1.05
CA GLU A 208 -6.74 -10.31 1.36
C GLU A 208 -7.14 -10.22 2.85
N HIS A 209 -7.35 -11.37 3.47
CA HIS A 209 -7.78 -11.48 4.87
C HIS A 209 -6.65 -11.86 5.84
N THR A 210 -5.38 -11.80 5.42
CA THR A 210 -4.22 -11.92 6.33
C THR A 210 -4.21 -10.79 7.36
N SER A 211 -4.08 -11.11 8.64
CA SER A 211 -4.00 -10.11 9.72
C SER A 211 -2.64 -9.39 9.73
N ALA A 212 -2.60 -8.15 10.26
CA ALA A 212 -1.39 -7.34 10.33
C ALA A 212 -0.16 -8.10 10.88
N LEU A 213 -0.31 -8.79 12.01
CA LEU A 213 0.76 -9.59 12.62
C LEU A 213 1.21 -10.78 11.76
N ALA A 214 0.28 -11.44 11.05
CA ALA A 214 0.60 -12.57 10.17
C ALA A 214 1.27 -12.11 8.86
N MET A 215 0.96 -10.90 8.38
CA MET A 215 1.58 -10.29 7.20
C MET A 215 3.08 -10.05 7.40
N LEU A 216 3.51 -9.71 8.62
CA LEU A 216 4.93 -9.45 8.93
C LEU A 216 5.83 -10.66 8.67
N ASN A 217 5.29 -11.88 8.79
CA ASN A 217 6.04 -13.12 8.57
C ASN A 217 6.33 -13.43 7.08
N ILE A 218 5.73 -12.70 6.13
CA ILE A 218 5.67 -13.08 4.72
C ILE A 218 5.85 -11.92 3.72
N SER A 219 5.57 -10.67 4.10
CA SER A 219 5.74 -9.51 3.22
C SER A 219 6.66 -8.48 3.86
N ASP A 220 7.67 -8.06 3.10
CA ASP A 220 8.49 -6.88 3.42
C ASP A 220 7.91 -5.58 2.84
N ASP A 221 6.84 -5.63 2.05
CA ASP A 221 6.27 -4.42 1.47
C ASP A 221 5.46 -3.63 2.53
N PRO A 222 5.84 -2.38 2.87
CA PRO A 222 5.15 -1.62 3.91
C PRO A 222 3.71 -1.24 3.51
N ALA A 223 3.39 -1.12 2.22
CA ALA A 223 2.03 -0.81 1.78
C ALA A 223 1.11 -2.02 1.97
N ALA A 224 1.58 -3.25 1.70
CA ALA A 224 0.85 -4.47 2.03
C ALA A 224 0.64 -4.66 3.55
N GLN A 225 1.63 -4.29 4.38
CA GLN A 225 1.47 -4.30 5.84
C GLN A 225 0.44 -3.27 6.32
N LEU A 226 0.47 -2.04 5.77
CA LEU A 226 -0.53 -1.00 6.05
C LEU A 226 -1.94 -1.45 5.65
N GLU A 227 -2.12 -2.00 4.46
CA GLU A 227 -3.45 -2.40 3.99
C GLU A 227 -4.01 -3.59 4.78
N ALA A 228 -3.18 -4.54 5.21
CA ALA A 228 -3.60 -5.60 6.13
C ALA A 228 -4.08 -5.05 7.49
N ALA A 229 -3.40 -4.03 8.03
CA ALA A 229 -3.79 -3.36 9.26
C ALA A 229 -5.11 -2.56 9.07
N LEU A 230 -5.24 -1.82 7.96
CA LEU A 230 -6.47 -1.10 7.63
C LEU A 230 -7.65 -2.04 7.36
N ASN A 231 -7.45 -3.22 6.77
CA ASN A 231 -8.50 -4.21 6.52
C ASN A 231 -9.04 -4.89 7.79
N TYR A 232 -8.27 -4.92 8.88
CA TYR A 232 -8.83 -5.21 10.20
C TYR A 232 -9.63 -4.00 10.73
N SER A 233 -9.00 -2.82 10.71
CA SER A 233 -9.53 -1.55 11.25
C SER A 233 -10.92 -1.22 10.69
N ARG A 234 -11.05 -1.16 9.36
CA ARG A 234 -12.30 -0.89 8.62
C ARG A 234 -13.44 -1.88 8.91
N ARG A 235 -13.12 -3.13 9.31
CA ARG A 235 -14.11 -4.18 9.60
C ARG A 235 -14.55 -4.24 11.06
N LYS A 236 -13.74 -3.73 11.99
CA LYS A 236 -13.92 -3.96 13.44
C LYS A 236 -14.16 -2.70 14.26
N ILE A 237 -13.90 -1.51 13.70
CA ILE A 237 -13.95 -0.24 14.42
C ILE A 237 -14.93 0.72 13.72
N PRO A 238 -15.99 1.21 14.40
CA PRO A 238 -16.87 2.24 13.86
C PRO A 238 -16.09 3.53 13.54
N ALA A 239 -16.47 4.21 12.45
CA ALA A 239 -15.77 5.40 11.95
C ALA A 239 -16.17 6.71 12.68
N ASP A 240 -17.19 6.67 13.52
CA ASP A 240 -17.92 7.81 14.10
C ASP A 240 -17.77 7.93 15.63
N LEU A 241 -16.70 7.35 16.20
CA LEU A 241 -16.49 7.32 17.64
C LEU A 241 -16.11 8.70 18.22
N PRO A 242 -16.69 9.11 19.37
CA PRO A 242 -16.39 10.40 19.99
C PRO A 242 -15.02 10.41 20.67
N ARG A 243 -14.29 11.53 20.52
CA ARG A 243 -13.11 11.83 21.35
C ARG A 243 -13.55 12.09 22.80
N LEU A 244 -13.00 11.36 23.76
CA LEU A 244 -13.22 11.58 25.19
C LEU A 244 -12.27 12.64 25.80
N SER A 245 -11.03 12.76 25.29
CA SER A 245 -10.04 13.75 25.75
C SER A 245 -10.40 15.20 25.38
N PRO A 246 -9.99 16.19 26.20
CA PRO A 246 -10.02 17.60 25.79
C PRO A 246 -9.07 17.85 24.62
N ALA A 247 -9.48 18.68 23.65
CA ALA A 247 -8.72 18.93 22.44
C ALA A 247 -7.34 19.57 22.68
N ASN A 248 -7.22 20.44 23.70
CA ASN A 248 -5.99 21.16 24.05
C ASN A 248 -5.22 20.48 25.20
N GLY A 249 -5.53 19.20 25.48
CA GLY A 249 -4.99 18.47 26.63
C GLY A 249 -5.41 19.03 27.99
N TYR A 250 -4.63 18.67 29.01
CA TYR A 250 -4.82 19.07 30.40
C TYR A 250 -3.70 20.04 30.84
N ARG A 251 -3.73 20.45 32.11
CA ARG A 251 -2.69 21.28 32.73
C ARG A 251 -2.37 20.74 34.12
N HIS A 252 -1.19 20.16 34.25
CA HIS A 252 -0.68 19.48 35.44
C HIS A 252 0.73 19.99 35.77
N ASP A 253 1.15 19.87 37.03
CA ASP A 253 2.54 20.17 37.44
C ASP A 253 3.54 19.11 36.92
N LYS A 254 3.06 17.93 36.52
CA LYS A 254 3.81 16.82 35.93
C LYS A 254 3.04 16.24 34.74
N ILE A 255 3.75 15.81 33.70
CA ILE A 255 3.13 15.16 32.53
C ILE A 255 2.66 13.75 32.92
N ARG A 256 1.38 13.46 32.74
CA ARG A 256 0.78 12.13 33.01
C ARG A 256 0.94 11.21 31.80
N VAL A 257 1.74 10.15 31.96
CA VAL A 257 2.01 9.16 30.90
C VAL A 257 1.41 7.81 31.30
N ALA A 258 0.50 7.28 30.49
CA ALA A 258 -0.06 5.95 30.67
C ALA A 258 0.57 4.94 29.72
N TYR A 259 1.03 3.81 30.24
CA TYR A 259 1.43 2.65 29.44
C TYR A 259 0.33 1.59 29.52
N CYS A 260 -0.18 1.15 28.37
CA CYS A 260 -1.35 0.25 28.27
C CYS A 260 -0.96 -1.10 27.66
N SER A 261 -1.19 -2.23 28.35
CA SER A 261 -0.81 -3.57 27.85
C SER A 261 -1.50 -4.77 28.52
N SER A 262 -1.66 -5.87 27.77
CA SER A 262 -1.87 -7.23 28.30
C SER A 262 -0.59 -7.94 28.76
N ASP A 263 0.57 -7.26 28.68
CA ASP A 263 1.87 -7.93 28.67
C ASP A 263 2.80 -7.48 29.81
N PHE A 264 2.29 -6.85 30.88
CA PHE A 264 3.05 -6.54 32.10
C PHE A 264 3.23 -7.77 33.03
N CYS A 265 3.63 -8.87 32.41
CA CYS A 265 3.94 -10.19 32.96
C CYS A 265 5.28 -10.66 32.35
N THR A 266 5.59 -11.95 32.40
CA THR A 266 6.77 -12.54 31.76
C THR A 266 6.66 -12.57 30.22
N HIS A 267 6.71 -11.39 29.59
CA HIS A 267 6.56 -11.17 28.15
C HIS A 267 7.63 -10.18 27.60
N PRO A 268 8.07 -10.30 26.33
CA PRO A 268 9.07 -9.43 25.72
C PRO A 268 8.83 -7.92 25.86
N VAL A 269 7.58 -7.46 25.87
CA VAL A 269 7.23 -6.03 26.08
C VAL A 269 7.71 -5.55 27.45
N ALA A 270 7.33 -6.24 28.53
CA ALA A 270 7.77 -5.95 29.88
C ALA A 270 9.29 -6.14 30.06
N MET A 271 9.86 -7.20 29.47
CA MET A 271 11.30 -7.50 29.57
C MET A 271 12.19 -6.41 28.94
N LEU A 272 11.69 -5.64 27.98
CA LEU A 272 12.38 -4.46 27.45
C LEU A 272 12.08 -3.20 28.27
N THR A 273 10.80 -2.98 28.63
CA THR A 273 10.32 -1.69 29.16
C THR A 273 10.43 -1.50 30.67
N VAL A 274 10.71 -2.56 31.44
CA VAL A 274 10.79 -2.44 32.91
C VAL A 274 11.80 -1.38 33.39
N GLU A 275 12.98 -1.28 32.76
CA GLU A 275 13.98 -0.27 33.16
C GLU A 275 13.60 1.16 32.73
N LEU A 276 12.78 1.32 31.67
CA LEU A 276 12.22 2.62 31.26
C LEU A 276 11.32 3.18 32.37
N PHE A 277 10.44 2.35 32.94
CA PHE A 277 9.58 2.78 34.05
C PHE A 277 10.41 3.16 35.29
N GLU A 278 11.48 2.40 35.57
CA GLU A 278 12.40 2.65 36.70
C GLU A 278 13.24 3.93 36.54
N HIS A 279 13.41 4.46 35.32
CA HIS A 279 14.21 5.67 35.06
C HIS A 279 13.40 6.96 34.91
N HIS A 280 12.07 6.91 34.86
CA HIS A 280 11.26 8.11 34.65
C HIS A 280 11.48 9.16 35.74
N ASP A 281 11.68 10.43 35.34
CA ASP A 281 11.92 11.53 36.28
C ASP A 281 10.64 11.90 37.02
N LYS A 282 10.49 11.33 38.22
CA LYS A 282 9.36 11.50 39.14
C LYS A 282 9.12 12.94 39.59
N ASN A 283 10.00 13.89 39.26
CA ASN A 283 9.77 15.33 39.50
C ASN A 283 8.98 15.98 38.34
N ARG A 284 9.04 15.42 37.13
CA ARG A 284 8.48 15.95 35.88
C ARG A 284 7.37 15.09 35.26
N PHE A 285 7.35 13.80 35.59
CA PHE A 285 6.39 12.82 35.05
C PHE A 285 5.66 12.09 36.18
N GLU A 286 4.41 11.70 35.89
CA GLU A 286 3.57 10.83 36.71
C GLU A 286 3.16 9.64 35.83
N THR A 287 3.57 8.42 36.20
CA THR A 287 3.44 7.24 35.33
C THR A 287 2.34 6.28 35.78
N HIS A 288 1.44 5.97 34.84
CA HIS A 288 0.30 5.06 35.03
C HIS A 288 0.51 3.77 34.21
N ALA A 289 0.15 2.61 34.75
CA ALA A 289 0.12 1.34 34.03
C ALA A 289 -1.29 0.76 34.01
N PHE A 290 -1.96 0.80 32.85
CA PHE A 290 -3.26 0.17 32.65
C PHE A 290 -3.06 -1.25 32.12
N CYS A 291 -3.48 -2.25 32.90
CA CYS A 291 -3.14 -3.64 32.61
C CYS A 291 -4.33 -4.59 32.65
N TRP A 292 -4.51 -5.38 31.59
CA TRP A 292 -5.49 -6.47 31.54
C TRP A 292 -4.86 -7.87 31.48
N SER A 293 -3.55 -7.97 31.71
CA SER A 293 -2.90 -9.26 31.97
C SER A 293 -3.39 -9.84 33.31
N PRO A 294 -3.53 -11.17 33.44
CA PRO A 294 -3.50 -11.82 34.74
C PRO A 294 -2.22 -11.44 35.51
N ASP A 295 -2.24 -11.56 36.83
CA ASP A 295 -0.99 -11.56 37.60
C ASP A 295 -0.30 -12.92 37.45
N ASP A 296 0.99 -12.91 37.12
CA ASP A 296 1.83 -14.10 36.99
C ASP A 296 2.77 -14.29 38.19
N GLY A 297 2.72 -13.38 39.17
CA GLY A 297 3.58 -13.41 40.36
C GLY A 297 5.07 -13.18 40.07
N SER A 298 5.43 -12.75 38.85
CA SER A 298 6.82 -12.61 38.44
C SER A 298 7.55 -11.46 39.15
N THR A 299 8.86 -11.61 39.34
CA THR A 299 9.74 -10.50 39.77
C THR A 299 9.70 -9.32 38.79
N LEU A 300 9.44 -9.60 37.50
CA LEU A 300 9.26 -8.60 36.46
C LEU A 300 8.00 -7.76 36.68
N ARG A 301 6.84 -8.40 36.96
CA ARG A 301 5.62 -7.70 37.42
C ARG A 301 5.93 -6.82 38.63
N GLN A 302 6.57 -7.37 39.66
CA GLN A 302 6.84 -6.64 40.90
C GLN A 302 7.76 -5.43 40.70
N ARG A 303 8.74 -5.51 39.78
CA ARG A 303 9.55 -4.34 39.36
C ARG A 303 8.68 -3.26 38.70
N ILE A 304 7.79 -3.63 37.76
CA ILE A 304 6.87 -2.67 37.13
C ILE A 304 5.96 -2.00 38.18
N LEU A 305 5.36 -2.78 39.08
CA LEU A 305 4.52 -2.26 40.19
C LEU A 305 5.28 -1.32 41.13
N SER A 306 6.59 -1.53 41.32
CA SER A 306 7.45 -0.69 42.16
C SER A 306 7.98 0.56 41.43
N ALA A 307 7.85 0.62 40.10
CA ALA A 307 8.42 1.65 39.26
C ALA A 307 7.40 2.69 38.76
N VAL A 308 6.14 2.29 38.56
CA VAL A 308 5.05 3.21 38.17
C VAL A 308 4.46 3.92 39.40
N ASP A 309 3.92 5.13 39.21
CA ASP A 309 3.24 5.86 40.29
C ASP A 309 1.84 5.30 40.56
N HIS A 310 1.16 4.84 39.50
CA HIS A 310 -0.18 4.25 39.57
C HIS A 310 -0.25 2.94 38.77
N TYR A 311 -0.74 1.87 39.37
CA TYR A 311 -1.08 0.62 38.68
C TYR A 311 -2.59 0.41 38.67
N ILE A 312 -3.18 0.27 37.48
CA ILE A 312 -4.63 0.18 37.26
C ILE A 312 -4.96 -1.17 36.61
N PRO A 313 -5.37 -2.19 37.40
CA PRO A 313 -5.84 -3.46 36.85
C PRO A 313 -7.21 -3.27 36.19
N VAL A 314 -7.28 -3.55 34.89
CA VAL A 314 -8.47 -3.45 34.04
C VAL A 314 -8.82 -4.77 33.34
N HIS A 315 -8.34 -5.89 33.91
CA HIS A 315 -8.75 -7.23 33.47
C HIS A 315 -10.28 -7.40 33.57
N GLY A 316 -10.88 -8.04 32.58
CA GLY A 316 -12.34 -8.23 32.48
C GLY A 316 -13.16 -6.99 32.09
N LYS A 317 -12.56 -5.79 32.00
CA LYS A 317 -13.29 -4.56 31.59
C LYS A 317 -13.45 -4.44 30.08
N SER A 318 -14.60 -3.91 29.67
CA SER A 318 -14.87 -3.49 28.29
C SER A 318 -13.97 -2.33 27.86
N ASP A 319 -13.80 -2.13 26.55
CA ASP A 319 -12.95 -1.07 26.01
C ASP A 319 -13.44 0.33 26.40
N ASP A 320 -14.74 0.56 26.38
CA ASP A 320 -15.38 1.82 26.76
C ASP A 320 -15.17 2.14 28.26
N GLU A 321 -15.25 1.14 29.15
CA GLU A 321 -14.90 1.32 30.56
C GLU A 321 -13.44 1.74 30.76
N VAL A 322 -12.50 1.11 30.03
CA VAL A 322 -11.08 1.45 30.16
C VAL A 322 -10.79 2.83 29.58
N ALA A 323 -11.42 3.19 28.47
CA ALA A 323 -11.32 4.55 27.92
C ALA A 323 -11.87 5.60 28.90
N GLN A 324 -12.98 5.33 29.57
CA GLN A 324 -13.51 6.22 30.62
C GLN A 324 -12.58 6.31 31.85
N LEU A 325 -11.94 5.20 32.27
CA LEU A 325 -10.95 5.23 33.35
C LEU A 325 -9.70 6.05 32.99
N ILE A 326 -9.15 5.85 31.78
CA ILE A 326 -8.02 6.66 31.27
C ILE A 326 -8.41 8.14 31.20
N ARG A 327 -9.65 8.44 30.79
CA ARG A 327 -10.18 9.80 30.77
C ARG A 327 -10.33 10.41 32.17
N GLN A 328 -10.71 9.61 33.17
CA GLN A 328 -10.84 10.03 34.58
C GLN A 328 -9.49 10.26 35.27
N HIS A 329 -8.44 9.56 34.84
CA HIS A 329 -7.05 9.80 35.28
C HIS A 329 -6.37 10.99 34.59
N GLU A 330 -7.05 11.66 33.64
CA GLU A 330 -6.54 12.85 32.93
C GLU A 330 -5.15 12.61 32.29
N ILE A 331 -5.00 11.50 31.57
CA ILE A 331 -3.73 11.13 30.95
C ILE A 331 -3.39 12.08 29.79
N ASP A 332 -2.20 12.70 29.84
CA ASP A 332 -1.68 13.59 28.79
C ASP A 332 -1.17 12.79 27.57
N ILE A 333 -0.46 11.68 27.81
CA ILE A 333 0.09 10.80 26.76
C ILE A 333 -0.27 9.35 27.05
N LEU A 334 -0.96 8.69 26.11
CA LEU A 334 -1.22 7.24 26.15
C LEU A 334 -0.25 6.51 25.23
N ILE A 335 0.55 5.61 25.80
CA ILE A 335 1.43 4.68 25.09
C ILE A 335 0.74 3.32 24.98
N ASP A 336 0.28 2.98 23.79
CA ASP A 336 -0.16 1.65 23.39
C ASP A 336 1.09 0.75 23.26
N LEU A 337 1.19 -0.25 24.13
CA LEU A 337 2.21 -1.29 24.05
C LEU A 337 1.67 -2.60 23.46
N GLN A 338 0.53 -2.56 22.77
CA GLN A 338 -0.19 -3.72 22.26
C GLN A 338 -0.26 -3.78 20.73
N GLY A 339 -0.64 -2.68 20.06
CA GLY A 339 -0.97 -2.66 18.63
C GLY A 339 -2.05 -3.67 18.24
N GLN A 340 -2.11 -4.08 16.96
CA GLN A 340 -3.01 -5.15 16.50
C GLN A 340 -2.47 -6.56 16.85
N THR A 341 -2.41 -6.88 18.14
CA THR A 341 -2.03 -8.20 18.65
C THR A 341 -3.15 -8.85 19.47
N SER A 342 -2.90 -10.05 20.02
CA SER A 342 -3.89 -10.78 20.83
C SER A 342 -4.29 -9.97 22.06
N GLY A 343 -5.59 -9.72 22.25
CA GLY A 343 -6.08 -8.93 23.39
C GLY A 343 -6.01 -7.41 23.19
N ALA A 344 -5.80 -6.93 21.97
CA ALA A 344 -5.80 -5.49 21.64
C ALA A 344 -7.14 -4.80 21.99
N LYS A 345 -7.04 -3.70 22.75
CA LYS A 345 -8.17 -2.82 23.10
C LYS A 345 -8.33 -1.71 22.06
N THR A 346 -8.69 -2.09 20.84
CA THR A 346 -8.70 -1.20 19.67
C THR A 346 -9.78 -0.12 19.74
N ARG A 347 -10.94 -0.41 20.35
CA ARG A 347 -12.02 0.56 20.54
C ARG A 347 -11.68 1.56 21.65
N MET A 348 -10.95 1.13 22.68
CA MET A 348 -10.43 2.02 23.73
C MET A 348 -9.55 3.12 23.14
N LEU A 349 -8.65 2.77 22.21
CA LEU A 349 -7.77 3.72 21.53
C LEU A 349 -8.56 4.65 20.58
N ALA A 350 -9.53 4.11 19.84
CA ALA A 350 -10.35 4.88 18.90
C ALA A 350 -11.25 5.94 19.58
N LEU A 351 -11.65 5.72 20.84
CA LEU A 351 -12.36 6.72 21.67
C LEU A 351 -11.47 7.90 22.14
N ARG A 352 -10.18 7.89 21.81
CA ARG A 352 -9.18 8.92 22.16
C ARG A 352 -9.28 9.44 23.61
N PRO A 353 -9.16 8.57 24.63
CA PRO A 353 -9.23 8.98 26.03
C PRO A 353 -8.07 9.87 26.51
N ALA A 354 -6.90 9.79 25.86
CA ALA A 354 -5.81 10.77 25.99
C ALA A 354 -5.75 11.69 24.75
N PRO A 355 -5.24 12.94 24.89
CA PRO A 355 -5.18 13.87 23.78
C PRO A 355 -4.11 13.47 22.76
N VAL A 356 -2.95 12.98 23.23
CA VAL A 356 -1.86 12.39 22.43
C VAL A 356 -1.82 10.88 22.67
N GLN A 357 -1.77 10.09 21.59
CA GLN A 357 -1.68 8.63 21.67
C GLN A 357 -0.58 8.10 20.74
N ILE A 358 0.22 7.17 21.26
CA ILE A 358 1.47 6.71 20.63
C ILE A 358 1.52 5.17 20.70
N THR A 359 1.89 4.48 19.62
CA THR A 359 2.12 3.02 19.65
C THR A 359 3.61 2.70 19.73
N TYR A 360 3.97 1.66 20.51
CA TYR A 360 5.36 1.28 20.74
C TYR A 360 5.54 -0.21 21.07
N LEU A 361 6.53 -0.86 20.44
CA LEU A 361 6.96 -2.28 20.59
C LEU A 361 5.93 -3.39 20.30
N GLY A 362 4.68 -3.29 20.76
CA GLY A 362 3.69 -4.38 20.76
C GLY A 362 3.42 -4.96 19.36
N LEU A 363 3.19 -4.09 18.38
CA LEU A 363 3.21 -4.42 16.96
C LEU A 363 4.40 -3.72 16.29
N PRO A 364 5.38 -4.45 15.72
CA PRO A 364 6.52 -3.86 15.01
C PRO A 364 6.18 -3.52 13.55
N ALA A 365 5.10 -2.76 13.37
CA ALA A 365 4.56 -2.24 12.12
C ALA A 365 3.56 -1.11 12.42
N THR A 366 3.02 -0.47 11.38
CA THR A 366 1.84 0.41 11.52
C THR A 366 0.64 -0.38 12.05
N THR A 367 -0.14 0.23 12.93
CA THR A 367 -1.35 -0.39 13.49
C THR A 367 -2.58 -0.16 12.63
N GLY A 368 -2.60 0.85 11.75
CA GLY A 368 -3.81 1.22 10.98
C GLY A 368 -5.02 1.61 11.85
N LEU A 369 -4.83 1.85 13.16
CA LEU A 369 -5.91 2.11 14.11
C LEU A 369 -6.26 3.62 14.12
N PRO A 370 -7.54 4.00 14.06
CA PRO A 370 -7.93 5.40 14.21
C PRO A 370 -7.60 5.88 15.63
N GLY A 371 -7.10 7.11 15.71
CA GLY A 371 -6.82 7.77 16.99
C GLY A 371 -5.41 7.61 17.55
N ILE A 372 -4.52 6.84 16.92
CA ILE A 372 -3.08 6.85 17.25
C ILE A 372 -2.38 7.91 16.39
N ASP A 373 -1.60 8.79 17.03
CA ASP A 373 -0.95 9.92 16.37
C ASP A 373 0.49 9.62 15.95
N TYR A 374 1.22 8.87 16.78
CA TYR A 374 2.66 8.63 16.63
C TYR A 374 3.06 7.16 16.79
N VAL A 375 4.18 6.78 16.17
CA VAL A 375 4.87 5.49 16.40
C VAL A 375 6.32 5.77 16.80
N ILE A 376 6.78 5.25 17.93
CA ILE A 376 8.17 5.43 18.37
C ILE A 376 9.10 4.59 17.47
N ALA A 377 10.05 5.27 16.83
CA ALA A 377 10.93 4.71 15.81
C ALA A 377 12.32 5.36 15.86
N ASP A 378 13.23 4.92 14.98
CA ASP A 378 14.46 5.64 14.64
C ASP A 378 14.60 5.72 13.11
N ARG A 379 15.57 6.52 12.64
CA ARG A 379 15.78 6.77 11.20
C ARG A 379 16.37 5.60 10.43
N TYR A 380 16.97 4.61 11.10
CA TYR A 380 17.32 3.36 10.43
C TYR A 380 16.04 2.53 10.23
N LEU A 381 15.23 2.39 11.26
CA LEU A 381 14.05 1.54 11.31
C LEU A 381 12.93 2.00 10.35
N ILE A 382 12.56 3.28 10.42
CA ILE A 382 11.63 3.93 9.47
C ILE A 382 12.37 5.08 8.79
N PRO A 383 13.07 4.85 7.67
CA PRO A 383 13.55 5.92 6.80
C PRO A 383 12.41 6.88 6.42
N GLU A 384 12.72 8.17 6.30
CA GLU A 384 11.71 9.22 6.05
C GLU A 384 10.92 8.99 4.74
N GLU A 385 11.52 8.33 3.75
CA GLU A 385 10.89 7.85 2.51
C GLU A 385 9.80 6.77 2.69
N TYR A 386 9.82 6.04 3.81
CA TYR A 386 8.85 5.00 4.16
C TYR A 386 7.82 5.45 5.20
N ALA A 387 7.99 6.63 5.82
CA ALA A 387 7.04 7.19 6.79
C ALA A 387 5.59 7.27 6.24
N ARG A 388 5.42 7.48 4.92
CA ARG A 388 4.11 7.48 4.23
C ARG A 388 3.34 6.15 4.25
N PHE A 389 3.97 5.05 4.69
CA PHE A 389 3.34 3.73 4.81
C PHE A 389 2.89 3.42 6.25
N TYR A 390 2.89 4.42 7.14
CA TYR A 390 2.38 4.31 8.50
C TYR A 390 1.22 5.30 8.65
N SER A 391 0.13 4.89 9.29
CA SER A 391 -0.96 5.81 9.68
C SER A 391 -0.50 6.82 10.74
N GLU A 392 0.46 6.39 11.57
CA GLU A 392 1.06 7.12 12.67
C GLU A 392 2.32 7.86 12.22
N LYS A 393 2.56 9.05 12.76
CA LYS A 393 3.79 9.83 12.49
C LYS A 393 4.99 9.20 13.21
N PRO A 394 6.13 8.94 12.54
CA PRO A 394 7.32 8.46 13.23
C PRO A 394 7.86 9.49 14.25
N LEU A 395 7.85 9.12 15.53
CA LEU A 395 8.48 9.86 16.60
C LEU A 395 9.92 9.37 16.74
N TYR A 396 10.85 10.08 16.11
CA TYR A 396 12.23 9.65 15.94
C TYR A 396 13.07 9.82 17.21
N MET A 397 13.40 8.69 17.84
CA MET A 397 14.48 8.59 18.80
C MET A 397 15.83 8.91 18.12
N PRO A 398 16.77 9.58 18.81
CA PRO A 398 18.02 10.03 18.19
C PRO A 398 19.05 8.91 17.97
N ASP A 399 18.95 7.81 18.73
CA ASP A 399 19.95 6.74 18.76
C ASP A 399 19.40 5.40 18.23
N VAL A 400 18.34 4.89 18.85
CA VAL A 400 17.67 3.62 18.51
C VAL A 400 16.23 3.64 19.05
N TYR A 401 15.31 2.96 18.39
CA TYR A 401 13.90 2.88 18.82
C TYR A 401 13.69 2.02 20.09
N GLN A 402 14.49 0.99 20.31
CA GLN A 402 14.23 -0.06 21.29
C GLN A 402 15.00 0.16 22.59
N VAL A 403 14.26 0.34 23.69
CA VAL A 403 14.81 0.29 25.05
C VAL A 403 15.19 -1.14 25.46
N SER A 404 16.01 -1.27 26.49
CA SER A 404 16.53 -2.53 27.03
C SER A 404 16.39 -2.55 28.56
N ASP A 405 16.40 -3.74 29.16
CA ASP A 405 16.68 -3.90 30.59
C ASP A 405 18.14 -4.31 30.80
N ARG A 406 18.92 -3.47 31.46
CA ARG A 406 20.30 -3.77 31.90
C ARG A 406 20.32 -4.64 33.17
N LYS A 407 19.23 -4.69 33.92
CA LYS A 407 19.13 -5.42 35.20
C LYS A 407 18.68 -6.88 35.01
N ARG A 408 18.48 -7.35 33.76
CA ARG A 408 18.11 -8.74 33.47
C ARG A 408 19.22 -9.71 33.91
N GLU A 409 18.90 -10.51 34.92
CA GLU A 409 19.77 -11.56 35.43
C GLU A 409 19.88 -12.73 34.44
N HIS A 410 21.04 -13.39 34.40
CA HIS A 410 21.23 -14.62 33.64
C HIS A 410 21.94 -15.68 34.49
N SER A 411 21.63 -16.95 34.22
CA SER A 411 22.29 -18.08 34.86
C SER A 411 23.77 -18.16 34.46
N PRO A 412 24.61 -18.92 35.19
CA PRO A 412 25.92 -19.34 34.70
C PRO A 412 25.81 -20.04 33.33
N ALA A 413 26.84 -19.93 32.49
CA ALA A 413 26.84 -20.57 31.18
C ALA A 413 26.64 -22.10 31.30
N PRO A 414 25.61 -22.69 30.68
CA PRO A 414 25.41 -24.14 30.69
C PRO A 414 26.52 -24.82 29.86
N SER A 415 26.77 -26.12 30.05
CA SER A 415 27.65 -26.81 29.11
C SER A 415 26.90 -27.10 27.80
N ARG A 416 27.64 -27.17 26.68
CA ARG A 416 27.07 -27.59 25.39
C ARG A 416 26.40 -28.97 25.48
N LYS A 417 26.96 -29.90 26.26
CA LYS A 417 26.39 -31.25 26.45
C LYS A 417 24.99 -31.18 27.04
N ASP A 418 24.78 -30.34 28.05
CA ASP A 418 23.50 -30.22 28.77
C ASP A 418 22.43 -29.52 27.89
N CYS A 419 22.88 -28.72 26.93
CA CYS A 419 22.05 -28.13 25.87
C CYS A 419 21.73 -29.10 24.70
N GLY A 420 22.19 -30.37 24.76
CA GLY A 420 22.11 -31.31 23.64
C GLY A 420 23.06 -30.97 22.46
N LEU A 421 23.99 -30.03 22.64
CA LEU A 421 24.86 -29.54 21.59
C LEU A 421 26.19 -30.31 21.49
N PRO A 422 26.70 -30.53 20.27
CA PRO A 422 28.04 -31.09 20.04
C PRO A 422 29.15 -30.15 20.55
N ALA A 423 30.02 -30.65 21.42
CA ALA A 423 31.05 -29.85 22.09
C ALA A 423 31.97 -29.04 21.14
N ARG A 424 32.33 -29.59 19.96
CA ARG A 424 33.34 -29.02 19.04
C ARG A 424 32.81 -28.54 17.67
N LYS A 425 31.51 -28.65 17.38
CA LYS A 425 30.95 -28.09 16.13
C LYS A 425 30.62 -26.61 16.32
N PHE A 426 30.51 -25.88 15.22
CA PHE A 426 29.97 -24.52 15.21
C PHE A 426 28.47 -24.53 15.50
N VAL A 427 28.00 -23.63 16.36
CA VAL A 427 26.59 -23.52 16.75
C VAL A 427 26.00 -22.23 16.18
N PHE A 428 25.28 -22.36 15.07
CA PHE A 428 24.32 -21.34 14.64
C PHE A 428 23.11 -21.38 15.57
N CYS A 429 22.54 -20.24 15.92
CA CYS A 429 21.39 -20.13 16.82
C CYS A 429 20.29 -19.28 16.18
N SER A 430 19.03 -19.67 16.31
CA SER A 430 17.90 -18.76 16.12
C SER A 430 16.81 -19.10 17.14
N PHE A 431 16.65 -18.26 18.16
CA PHE A 431 15.61 -18.40 19.20
C PHE A 431 14.37 -17.54 18.90
N ASN A 432 14.20 -17.14 17.64
CA ASN A 432 12.97 -16.48 17.18
C ASN A 432 11.76 -17.41 17.30
N ASN A 433 10.56 -16.84 17.44
CA ASN A 433 9.33 -17.61 17.33
C ASN A 433 9.24 -18.24 15.94
N ASN A 434 8.96 -19.54 15.86
CA ASN A 434 9.07 -20.28 14.59
C ASN A 434 8.04 -19.88 13.50
N HIS A 435 7.04 -19.04 13.81
CA HIS A 435 6.21 -18.41 12.78
C HIS A 435 6.97 -17.38 11.91
N LYS A 436 8.13 -16.89 12.38
CA LYS A 436 9.05 -16.05 11.60
C LYS A 436 9.93 -16.84 10.62
N TYR A 437 9.88 -18.18 10.65
CA TYR A 437 10.62 -19.00 9.71
C TYR A 437 9.84 -19.05 8.38
N THR A 438 10.37 -18.36 7.37
CA THR A 438 9.95 -18.52 5.97
C THR A 438 10.64 -19.75 5.36
N LEU A 439 10.04 -20.31 4.31
CA LEU A 439 10.62 -21.46 3.59
C LEU A 439 11.95 -21.05 2.93
N GLU A 440 12.03 -19.82 2.46
CA GLU A 440 13.15 -19.17 1.80
C GLU A 440 14.35 -19.08 2.77
N VAL A 441 14.16 -18.43 3.93
CA VAL A 441 15.22 -18.30 4.95
C VAL A 441 15.63 -19.66 5.51
N PHE A 442 14.68 -20.56 5.76
CA PHE A 442 15.01 -21.91 6.21
C PHE A 442 15.84 -22.69 5.18
N THR A 443 15.58 -22.50 3.88
CA THR A 443 16.37 -23.08 2.78
C THR A 443 17.77 -22.49 2.73
N THR A 444 17.93 -21.18 2.89
CA THR A 444 19.24 -20.53 3.06
C THR A 444 19.98 -21.10 4.27
N TRP A 445 19.31 -21.35 5.40
CA TRP A 445 19.92 -21.99 6.56
C TRP A 445 20.37 -23.43 6.28
N MET A 446 19.62 -24.21 5.47
CA MET A 446 20.06 -25.55 5.05
C MET A 446 21.30 -25.48 4.15
N ASN A 447 21.41 -24.46 3.29
CA ASN A 447 22.61 -24.22 2.49
C ASN A 447 23.82 -23.85 3.36
N ILE A 448 23.65 -22.98 4.37
CA ILE A 448 24.70 -22.66 5.36
C ILE A 448 25.18 -23.94 6.04
N LEU A 449 24.25 -24.81 6.49
CA LEU A 449 24.60 -26.10 7.09
C LEU A 449 25.33 -27.02 6.09
N ARG A 450 24.96 -27.03 4.81
CA ARG A 450 25.65 -27.82 3.77
C ARG A 450 27.08 -27.33 3.54
N ARG A 451 27.29 -26.01 3.49
CA ARG A 451 28.58 -25.35 3.27
C ARG A 451 29.49 -25.39 4.51
N VAL A 452 28.92 -25.48 5.71
CA VAL A 452 29.65 -25.63 6.97
C VAL A 452 29.31 -27.00 7.60
N PRO A 453 29.87 -28.12 7.12
CA PRO A 453 29.47 -29.47 7.58
C PRO A 453 29.73 -29.73 9.07
N ASN A 454 30.75 -29.08 9.65
CA ASN A 454 31.06 -29.13 11.09
C ASN A 454 30.23 -28.13 11.92
N SER A 455 28.94 -27.99 11.62
CA SER A 455 28.01 -27.13 12.36
C SER A 455 26.67 -27.81 12.68
N VAL A 456 25.93 -27.20 13.61
CA VAL A 456 24.51 -27.45 13.89
C VAL A 456 23.75 -26.12 13.92
N LEU A 457 22.44 -26.20 13.73
CA LEU A 457 21.50 -25.08 13.89
C LEU A 457 20.64 -25.35 15.12
N TRP A 458 20.66 -24.43 16.07
CA TRP A 458 19.94 -24.51 17.33
C TRP A 458 18.72 -23.60 17.29
N LEU A 459 17.52 -24.19 17.22
CA LEU A 459 16.26 -23.48 17.01
C LEU A 459 15.37 -23.52 18.25
N LEU A 460 14.54 -22.49 18.42
CA LEU A 460 13.29 -22.65 19.15
C LEU A 460 12.24 -23.27 18.20
N ALA A 461 11.55 -24.32 18.66
CA ALA A 461 10.30 -24.81 18.08
C ALA A 461 9.28 -24.92 19.22
N ASP A 462 8.25 -24.09 19.17
CA ASP A 462 7.37 -23.82 20.32
C ASP A 462 6.25 -24.88 20.50
N ASN A 463 6.09 -25.77 19.52
CA ASN A 463 5.09 -26.82 19.43
C ASN A 463 5.64 -28.03 18.63
N PRO A 464 5.07 -29.25 18.78
CA PRO A 464 5.61 -30.46 18.16
C PRO A 464 5.52 -30.46 16.63
N TRP A 465 4.45 -29.91 16.05
CA TRP A 465 4.24 -29.90 14.59
C TRP A 465 5.28 -29.05 13.85
N ALA A 466 5.66 -27.90 14.42
CA ALA A 466 6.77 -27.11 13.91
C ALA A 466 8.11 -27.89 13.95
N ARG A 467 8.38 -28.63 15.04
CA ARG A 467 9.58 -29.49 15.14
C ARG A 467 9.58 -30.56 14.04
N GLU A 468 8.46 -31.24 13.83
CA GLU A 468 8.31 -32.28 12.80
C GLU A 468 8.47 -31.69 11.38
N ASN A 469 7.77 -30.60 11.06
CA ASN A 469 7.82 -29.97 9.74
C ASN A 469 9.22 -29.44 9.40
N LEU A 470 9.93 -28.82 10.35
CA LEU A 470 11.31 -28.38 10.16
C LEU A 470 12.27 -29.55 9.93
N GLN A 471 12.13 -30.67 10.67
CA GLN A 471 12.93 -31.87 10.47
C GLN A 471 12.63 -32.57 9.13
N LYS A 472 11.35 -32.64 8.75
CA LYS A 472 10.88 -33.15 7.45
C LYS A 472 11.44 -32.33 6.30
N GLN A 473 11.44 -30.99 6.41
CA GLN A 473 11.95 -30.10 5.38
C GLN A 473 13.48 -30.14 5.27
N ALA A 474 14.22 -30.20 6.39
CA ALA A 474 15.66 -30.42 6.37
C ALA A 474 16.03 -31.74 5.67
N LYS A 475 15.31 -32.82 5.97
CA LYS A 475 15.47 -34.12 5.30
C LYS A 475 15.19 -34.03 3.79
N ALA A 476 14.13 -33.33 3.39
CA ALA A 476 13.80 -33.11 1.98
C ALA A 476 14.89 -32.32 1.22
N GLN A 477 15.62 -31.45 1.91
CA GLN A 477 16.76 -30.69 1.37
C GLN A 477 18.12 -31.37 1.55
N GLY A 478 18.14 -32.67 1.89
CA GLY A 478 19.36 -33.46 2.04
C GLY A 478 20.23 -33.10 3.25
N ILE A 479 19.66 -32.45 4.26
CA ILE A 479 20.33 -32.19 5.54
C ILE A 479 19.85 -33.22 6.58
N ASP A 480 20.81 -33.86 7.25
CA ASP A 480 20.55 -34.74 8.39
C ASP A 480 19.76 -33.99 9.50
N PRO A 481 18.52 -34.42 9.83
CA PRO A 481 17.69 -33.75 10.83
C PRO A 481 18.31 -33.68 12.23
N THR A 482 19.29 -34.52 12.56
CA THR A 482 20.03 -34.44 13.84
C THR A 482 20.94 -33.21 13.93
N ARG A 483 21.15 -32.49 12.81
CA ARG A 483 21.83 -31.18 12.80
C ARG A 483 20.90 -30.02 13.18
N LEU A 484 19.60 -30.26 13.29
CA LEU A 484 18.66 -29.36 13.95
C LEU A 484 18.53 -29.76 15.42
N VAL A 485 19.09 -28.95 16.30
CA VAL A 485 18.92 -29.09 17.75
C VAL A 485 17.78 -28.15 18.16
N PHE A 486 16.86 -28.62 19.00
CA PHE A 486 15.71 -27.83 19.44
C PHE A 486 15.83 -27.47 20.92
N ALA A 487 15.83 -26.17 21.22
CA ALA A 487 15.81 -25.64 22.57
C ALA A 487 14.40 -25.74 23.17
N GLU A 488 14.30 -26.21 24.42
CA GLU A 488 13.04 -26.25 25.17
C GLU A 488 12.82 -24.95 25.96
N ARG A 489 11.57 -24.58 26.25
CA ARG A 489 11.27 -23.42 27.12
C ARG A 489 11.89 -23.63 28.51
N THR A 490 12.34 -22.54 29.12
CA THR A 490 13.09 -22.52 30.39
C THR A 490 12.92 -21.16 31.07
N THR A 491 13.58 -20.90 32.20
CA THR A 491 13.50 -19.59 32.86
C THR A 491 14.13 -18.49 32.00
N PRO A 492 13.76 -17.20 32.16
CA PRO A 492 14.42 -16.11 31.43
C PRO A 492 15.94 -16.08 31.64
N ALA A 493 16.41 -16.37 32.85
CA ALA A 493 17.82 -16.37 33.19
C ALA A 493 18.60 -17.50 32.49
N ASP A 494 18.03 -18.71 32.40
CA ASP A 494 18.61 -19.84 31.68
C ASP A 494 18.56 -19.64 30.16
N TYR A 495 17.48 -19.04 29.66
CA TYR A 495 17.34 -18.65 28.25
C TYR A 495 18.44 -17.68 27.83
N LEU A 496 18.71 -16.64 28.62
CA LEU A 496 19.82 -15.71 28.37
C LEU A 496 21.18 -16.43 28.43
N ALA A 497 21.40 -17.28 29.42
CA ALA A 497 22.66 -18.01 29.59
C ALA A 497 23.02 -18.91 28.39
N ARG A 498 22.02 -19.44 27.65
CA ARG A 498 22.25 -20.26 26.45
C ARG A 498 22.96 -19.50 25.32
N TYR A 499 22.79 -18.19 25.19
CA TYR A 499 23.49 -17.41 24.16
C TYR A 499 25.02 -17.45 24.32
N LEU A 500 25.53 -17.67 25.54
CA LEU A 500 26.97 -17.76 25.83
C LEU A 500 27.66 -18.97 25.16
N VAL A 501 26.91 -20.04 24.83
CA VAL A 501 27.45 -21.24 24.18
C VAL A 501 27.16 -21.34 22.67
N ALA A 502 26.44 -20.38 22.10
CA ALA A 502 26.29 -20.24 20.65
C ALA A 502 27.49 -19.50 20.03
N ASP A 503 27.72 -19.68 18.73
CA ASP A 503 28.82 -19.04 18.00
C ASP A 503 28.38 -17.81 17.18
N LEU A 504 27.23 -17.91 16.50
CA LEU A 504 26.58 -16.84 15.72
C LEU A 504 25.05 -16.97 15.80
N PHE A 505 24.32 -15.87 15.96
CA PHE A 505 22.87 -15.84 15.79
C PHE A 505 22.51 -15.57 14.32
N LEU A 506 21.61 -16.38 13.77
CA LEU A 506 21.02 -16.23 12.45
C LEU A 506 19.60 -15.66 12.60
N ASP A 507 19.39 -14.47 12.06
CA ASP A 507 18.11 -13.80 12.09
C ASP A 507 17.15 -14.26 10.97
N THR A 508 15.90 -13.83 11.07
CA THR A 508 14.79 -14.16 10.17
C THR A 508 14.37 -12.97 9.31
N PHE A 509 13.76 -13.27 8.15
CA PHE A 509 13.28 -12.30 7.17
C PHE A 509 11.96 -12.83 6.54
N PRO A 510 10.94 -11.99 6.30
CA PRO A 510 10.92 -10.53 6.49
C PRO A 510 10.70 -10.07 7.94
N PHE A 511 10.32 -10.93 8.89
CA PHE A 511 10.24 -10.54 10.29
C PHE A 511 11.57 -10.81 11.02
N ASN A 512 12.37 -9.77 11.29
CA ASN A 512 13.58 -9.85 12.11
C ASN A 512 13.29 -10.25 13.57
N ALA A 513 14.35 -10.58 14.30
CA ALA A 513 14.46 -10.53 15.74
C ALA A 513 14.33 -9.09 16.25
N GLY A 514 13.67 -8.94 17.41
CA GLY A 514 13.60 -7.70 18.17
C GLY A 514 14.30 -7.93 19.51
N THR A 515 13.52 -8.18 20.57
CA THR A 515 14.00 -8.62 21.88
C THR A 515 15.02 -9.75 21.80
N THR A 516 14.78 -10.77 20.97
CA THR A 516 15.66 -11.92 20.74
C THR A 516 17.04 -11.56 20.16
N ALA A 517 17.17 -10.43 19.46
CA ALA A 517 18.46 -9.89 19.01
C ALA A 517 19.08 -8.99 20.09
N ASN A 518 18.27 -8.17 20.78
CA ASN A 518 18.73 -7.38 21.93
C ASN A 518 19.36 -8.27 23.02
N ASP A 519 18.69 -9.39 23.35
CA ASP A 519 19.19 -10.44 24.25
C ASP A 519 20.51 -11.05 23.75
N ALA A 520 20.58 -11.45 22.47
CA ALA A 520 21.78 -12.04 21.89
C ALA A 520 22.98 -11.08 21.93
N LEU A 521 22.78 -9.82 21.52
CA LEU A 521 23.79 -8.77 21.52
C LEU A 521 24.27 -8.46 22.95
N TRP A 522 23.35 -8.39 23.92
CA TRP A 522 23.65 -8.19 25.34
C TRP A 522 24.45 -9.34 25.96
N MET A 523 24.22 -10.57 25.51
CA MET A 523 24.99 -11.75 25.90
C MET A 523 26.28 -11.92 25.08
N GLY A 524 26.66 -10.94 24.26
CA GLY A 524 27.91 -10.93 23.50
C GLY A 524 27.92 -11.88 22.30
N LEU A 525 26.75 -12.28 21.79
CA LEU A 525 26.59 -13.10 20.60
C LEU A 525 26.33 -12.21 19.37
N PRO A 526 27.19 -12.24 18.33
CA PRO A 526 26.92 -11.50 17.10
C PRO A 526 25.64 -11.99 16.41
N VAL A 527 24.82 -11.04 15.96
CA VAL A 527 23.59 -11.27 15.18
C VAL A 527 23.87 -10.94 13.73
N LEU A 528 23.67 -11.89 12.82
CA LEU A 528 23.67 -11.66 11.37
C LEU A 528 22.21 -11.49 10.92
N THR A 529 21.90 -10.40 10.21
CA THR A 529 20.54 -10.11 9.74
C THR A 529 20.48 -9.66 8.27
N MET A 530 19.33 -9.89 7.63
CA MET A 530 18.96 -9.32 6.34
C MET A 530 17.95 -8.19 6.59
N SER A 531 18.26 -7.00 6.08
CA SER A 531 17.52 -5.76 6.31
C SER A 531 16.77 -5.29 5.06
N GLY A 532 15.44 -5.17 5.16
CA GLY A 532 14.53 -4.86 4.07
C GLY A 532 13.96 -3.43 4.11
N ARG A 533 12.68 -3.29 3.78
CA ARG A 533 11.93 -2.02 3.67
C ARG A 533 10.98 -1.76 4.84
N SER A 534 10.38 -2.79 5.42
CA SER A 534 9.42 -2.67 6.53
C SER A 534 10.08 -2.51 7.91
N PHE A 535 9.35 -1.96 8.89
CA PHE A 535 9.79 -1.91 10.29
C PHE A 535 10.25 -3.30 10.76
N ALA A 536 9.40 -4.31 10.54
CA ALA A 536 9.64 -5.70 10.94
C ALA A 536 10.93 -6.30 10.36
N SER A 537 11.36 -5.88 9.17
CA SER A 537 12.59 -6.34 8.52
C SER A 537 13.81 -5.46 8.76
N ARG A 538 13.68 -4.41 9.59
CA ARG A 538 14.77 -3.46 9.86
C ARG A 538 15.15 -3.38 11.35
N MET A 539 14.38 -4.03 12.22
CA MET A 539 14.60 -4.06 13.68
C MET A 539 16.03 -4.45 14.06
N ALA A 540 16.53 -5.59 13.59
CA ALA A 540 17.86 -6.07 13.98
C ALA A 540 18.97 -5.20 13.37
N GLY A 541 18.75 -4.65 12.17
CA GLY A 541 19.65 -3.67 11.53
C GLY A 541 19.77 -2.37 12.34
N ALA A 542 18.69 -1.89 12.96
CA ALA A 542 18.72 -0.74 13.87
C ALA A 542 19.57 -1.04 15.12
N LEU A 543 19.36 -2.21 15.75
CA LEU A 543 20.17 -2.62 16.92
C LEU A 543 21.66 -2.75 16.58
N LEU A 544 21.99 -3.36 15.43
CA LEU A 544 23.37 -3.50 14.95
C LEU A 544 24.01 -2.15 14.62
N THR A 545 23.24 -1.20 14.08
CA THR A 545 23.71 0.18 13.84
C THR A 545 24.05 0.87 15.17
N ALA A 546 23.19 0.76 16.18
CA ALA A 546 23.42 1.30 17.52
C ALA A 546 24.53 0.58 18.33
N ALA A 547 25.02 -0.57 17.83
CA ALA A 547 26.13 -1.34 18.39
C ALA A 547 27.46 -1.21 17.62
N ASP A 548 27.55 -0.29 16.65
CA ASP A 548 28.67 -0.18 15.70
C ASP A 548 28.99 -1.50 14.98
N LEU A 549 27.96 -2.22 14.50
CA LEU A 549 28.12 -3.50 13.78
C LEU A 549 27.43 -3.55 12.40
N PRO A 550 27.52 -2.50 11.55
CA PRO A 550 26.90 -2.52 10.22
C PRO A 550 27.45 -3.64 9.31
N GLU A 551 28.64 -4.18 9.57
CA GLU A 551 29.22 -5.30 8.82
C GLU A 551 28.44 -6.63 8.95
N LEU A 552 27.47 -6.70 9.87
CA LEU A 552 26.55 -7.83 10.10
C LEU A 552 25.16 -7.64 9.46
N ILE A 553 24.97 -6.58 8.68
CA ILE A 553 23.74 -6.30 7.95
C ILE A 553 23.93 -6.73 6.48
N THR A 554 22.98 -7.46 5.92
CA THR A 554 22.90 -7.78 4.47
C THR A 554 21.56 -7.33 3.88
N HIS A 555 21.41 -7.36 2.56
CA HIS A 555 20.19 -6.92 1.87
C HIS A 555 19.61 -7.96 0.89
N ASP A 556 20.18 -9.16 0.88
CA ASP A 556 19.74 -10.30 0.09
C ASP A 556 20.16 -11.63 0.74
N LEU A 557 19.50 -12.71 0.35
CA LEU A 557 19.70 -14.05 0.93
C LEU A 557 21.05 -14.69 0.54
N GLN A 558 21.65 -14.32 -0.59
CA GLN A 558 22.93 -14.89 -1.03
C GLN A 558 24.08 -14.27 -0.23
N THR A 559 24.12 -12.94 -0.12
CA THR A 559 25.07 -12.23 0.76
C THR A 559 24.89 -12.63 2.22
N TYR A 560 23.66 -12.89 2.66
CA TYR A 560 23.37 -13.47 3.99
C TYR A 560 24.03 -14.85 4.15
N GLU A 561 23.84 -15.76 3.19
CA GLU A 561 24.43 -17.10 3.18
C GLU A 561 25.97 -17.05 3.22
N ASP A 562 26.57 -16.25 2.34
CA ASP A 562 28.01 -16.09 2.22
C ASP A 562 28.63 -15.47 3.48
N LYS A 563 27.95 -14.49 4.08
CA LYS A 563 28.37 -13.88 5.35
C LYS A 563 28.32 -14.89 6.49
N ALA A 564 27.28 -15.71 6.60
CA ALA A 564 27.17 -16.74 7.63
C ALA A 564 28.29 -17.79 7.51
N VAL A 565 28.60 -18.23 6.28
CA VAL A 565 29.67 -19.20 6.00
C VAL A 565 31.06 -18.62 6.29
N ALA A 566 31.30 -17.35 5.93
CA ALA A 566 32.56 -16.65 6.26
C ALA A 566 32.72 -16.44 7.77
N LEU A 567 31.67 -16.04 8.48
CA LEU A 567 31.69 -15.88 9.94
C LEU A 567 31.88 -17.20 10.67
N ALA A 568 31.41 -18.33 10.12
CA ALA A 568 31.64 -19.64 10.69
C ALA A 568 33.11 -20.07 10.65
N THR A 569 33.83 -19.71 9.58
CA THR A 569 35.24 -20.08 9.38
C THR A 569 36.21 -19.09 10.04
N ASP A 570 35.99 -17.78 9.97
CA ASP A 570 36.90 -16.77 10.53
C ASP A 570 36.68 -16.52 12.04
N THR A 571 37.56 -17.10 12.85
CA THR A 571 37.54 -16.95 14.32
C THR A 571 38.09 -15.60 14.79
N LYS A 572 38.92 -14.91 13.99
CA LYS A 572 39.45 -13.58 14.30
C LYS A 572 38.36 -12.53 14.16
N VAL A 573 37.60 -12.55 13.07
CA VAL A 573 36.44 -11.66 12.83
C VAL A 573 35.40 -11.82 13.94
N ARG A 574 35.01 -13.06 14.29
CA ARG A 574 34.10 -13.30 15.43
C ARG A 574 34.63 -12.72 16.74
N LYS A 575 35.93 -12.86 17.03
CA LYS A 575 36.53 -12.27 18.25
C LYS A 575 36.43 -10.73 18.23
N THR A 576 36.74 -10.08 17.12
CA THR A 576 36.61 -8.63 16.97
C THR A 576 35.17 -8.16 17.16
N MET A 577 34.18 -8.88 16.63
CA MET A 577 32.75 -8.56 16.84
C MET A 577 32.35 -8.70 18.31
N ARG A 578 32.80 -9.74 19.03
CA ARG A 578 32.55 -9.87 20.48
C ARG A 578 33.23 -8.75 21.30
N GLN A 579 34.36 -8.20 20.83
CA GLN A 579 35.00 -7.04 21.46
C GLN A 579 34.21 -5.74 21.22
N LYS A 580 33.66 -5.52 20.02
CA LYS A 580 32.70 -4.42 19.76
C LYS A 580 31.46 -4.53 20.66
N LEU A 581 30.87 -5.72 20.79
CA LEU A 581 29.71 -5.94 21.67
C LEU A 581 29.99 -5.64 23.15
N ALA A 582 31.20 -5.95 23.65
CA ALA A 582 31.58 -5.59 25.01
C ALA A 582 31.61 -4.06 25.21
N LEU A 583 32.25 -3.32 24.29
CA LEU A 583 32.28 -1.85 24.32
C LEU A 583 30.87 -1.23 24.20
N ALA A 584 30.03 -1.79 23.34
CA ALA A 584 28.63 -1.38 23.19
C ALA A 584 27.80 -1.64 24.46
N LYS A 585 28.09 -2.72 25.20
CA LYS A 585 27.46 -3.03 26.49
C LYS A 585 27.96 -2.13 27.64
N GLU A 586 29.22 -1.74 27.62
CA GLU A 586 29.84 -0.88 28.64
C GLU A 586 29.50 0.62 28.45
N SER A 587 29.32 1.07 27.20
CA SER A 587 29.26 2.51 26.88
C SER A 587 28.41 2.90 25.65
N GLY A 588 27.84 1.93 24.93
CA GLY A 588 27.09 2.17 23.70
C GLY A 588 25.62 2.58 23.94
N PRO A 589 25.01 3.33 23.02
CA PRO A 589 23.65 3.85 23.20
C PRO A 589 22.58 2.75 23.16
N LEU A 590 22.82 1.61 22.50
CA LEU A 590 21.90 0.47 22.42
C LEU A 590 21.40 -0.03 23.79
N PHE A 591 22.24 0.07 24.82
CA PHE A 591 21.93 -0.44 26.16
C PHE A 591 21.83 0.65 27.22
N ASP A 592 21.96 1.94 26.87
CA ASP A 592 21.77 3.01 27.87
C ASP A 592 20.30 3.41 28.02
N SER A 593 19.57 2.61 28.78
CA SER A 593 18.15 2.79 29.11
C SER A 593 17.84 4.13 29.81
N LEU A 594 18.83 4.74 30.48
CA LEU A 594 18.65 6.06 31.13
C LEU A 594 18.71 7.17 30.08
N ARG A 595 19.71 7.14 29.19
CA ARG A 595 19.76 8.03 28.01
C ARG A 595 18.52 7.87 27.14
N PHE A 596 18.08 6.64 26.86
CA PHE A 596 16.84 6.37 26.14
C PHE A 596 15.64 7.05 26.81
N THR A 597 15.47 6.84 28.12
CA THR A 597 14.36 7.43 28.89
C THR A 597 14.40 8.96 28.87
N ARG A 598 15.56 9.58 29.08
CA ARG A 598 15.71 11.04 29.04
C ARG A 598 15.47 11.63 27.64
N ASN A 599 15.86 10.93 26.58
CA ASN A 599 15.55 11.32 25.21
C ASN A 599 14.03 11.21 24.92
N LEU A 600 13.37 10.15 25.41
CA LEU A 600 11.93 9.94 25.25
C LEU A 600 11.12 10.99 26.02
N GLU A 601 11.54 11.33 27.24
CA GLU A 601 10.97 12.42 28.03
C GLU A 601 11.10 13.80 27.38
N GLN A 602 12.16 14.05 26.60
CA GLN A 602 12.27 15.29 25.82
C GLN A 602 11.19 15.33 24.74
N GLN A 603 10.96 14.22 24.02
CA GLN A 603 9.88 14.10 23.04
C GLN A 603 8.50 14.29 23.69
N TYR A 604 8.24 13.61 24.82
CA TYR A 604 6.99 13.79 25.58
C TYR A 604 6.78 15.24 26.05
N THR A 605 7.84 15.90 26.52
CA THR A 605 7.78 17.32 26.94
C THR A 605 7.45 18.23 25.76
N ALA A 606 8.04 17.99 24.58
CA ALA A 606 7.75 18.76 23.38
C ALA A 606 6.30 18.60 22.93
N LEU A 607 5.79 17.36 22.85
CA LEU A 607 4.42 17.07 22.42
C LEU A 607 3.36 17.72 23.33
N VAL A 608 3.54 17.69 24.65
CA VAL A 608 2.62 18.36 25.59
C VAL A 608 2.76 19.89 25.53
N SER A 609 3.97 20.41 25.31
CA SER A 609 4.20 21.86 25.16
C SER A 609 3.53 22.42 23.90
N GLU A 610 3.61 21.70 22.78
CA GLU A 610 2.93 22.01 21.52
C GLU A 610 1.41 22.01 21.68
N LEU A 611 0.87 20.97 22.32
CA LEU A 611 -0.56 20.82 22.62
C LEU A 611 -1.11 21.94 23.52
N GLN A 612 -0.36 22.35 24.55
CA GLN A 612 -0.77 23.38 25.50
C GLN A 612 -0.58 24.82 24.99
N ASN A 613 0.38 25.04 24.08
CA ASN A 613 0.77 26.37 23.58
C ASN A 613 0.90 26.43 22.04
N PRO A 614 -0.15 26.09 21.26
CA PRO A 614 -0.11 26.01 19.80
C PRO A 614 0.17 27.35 19.08
N SER A 615 0.28 28.46 19.82
CA SER A 615 0.51 29.81 19.29
C SER A 615 1.94 30.35 19.45
N GLN A 616 2.85 29.64 20.13
CA GLN A 616 4.20 30.16 20.41
C GLN A 616 5.33 29.63 19.51
N HIS A 617 5.12 28.55 18.75
CA HIS A 617 6.12 28.00 17.83
C HIS A 617 5.69 28.10 16.36
N ILE A 618 5.95 29.25 15.73
CA ILE A 618 6.00 29.34 14.27
C ILE A 618 7.30 28.68 13.79
N HIS A 619 7.29 27.34 13.70
CA HIS A 619 8.00 26.50 12.70
C HIS A 619 8.03 25.03 13.14
N ILE A 620 7.08 24.22 12.66
CA ILE A 620 7.27 22.97 11.88
C ILE A 620 5.88 22.36 11.55
N SER A 621 5.80 21.67 10.41
CA SER A 621 4.62 21.03 9.78
C SER A 621 3.34 20.80 10.61
N ALA A 622 2.28 21.56 10.32
CA ALA A 622 0.92 21.31 10.84
C ALA A 622 0.13 20.26 10.02
N GLN A 623 -0.84 19.60 10.66
CA GLN A 623 -2.02 19.00 10.03
C GLN A 623 -3.29 19.50 10.74
N PRO A 624 -4.43 19.69 10.02
CA PRO A 624 -5.64 20.29 10.58
C PRO A 624 -6.72 19.27 11.00
N GLU A 625 -7.58 19.65 11.96
CA GLU A 625 -8.85 19.02 12.36
C GLU A 625 -9.78 20.12 13.00
N PRO A 626 -11.09 19.91 13.23
CA PRO A 626 -12.13 20.91 12.88
C PRO A 626 -12.79 21.70 14.05
N THR A 627 -13.70 22.64 13.73
CA THR A 627 -14.48 23.43 14.75
C THR A 627 -15.80 24.02 14.24
N LYS A 628 -16.74 24.31 15.17
CA LYS A 628 -18.03 25.04 15.02
C LYS A 628 -18.49 25.59 16.39
N LEU A 629 -19.37 26.60 16.55
CA LEU A 629 -19.68 27.83 15.78
C LEU A 629 -20.63 28.72 16.64
N GLY A 630 -20.31 30.00 16.88
CA GLY A 630 -21.22 31.03 17.41
C GLY A 630 -21.34 31.15 18.94
N GLU A 631 -21.75 32.28 19.53
CA GLU A 631 -21.84 33.66 18.99
C GLU A 631 -21.89 34.67 20.17
N PRO A 632 -21.41 35.92 19.99
CA PRO A 632 -22.32 36.98 19.56
C PRO A 632 -21.78 37.75 18.35
N ALA A 633 -22.66 38.02 17.37
CA ALA A 633 -22.41 38.61 16.05
C ALA A 633 -21.12 39.44 15.89
N GLN A 634 -20.00 38.74 15.69
CA GLN A 634 -18.83 39.29 15.00
C GLN A 634 -19.24 39.58 13.55
N PRO A 635 -18.65 40.57 12.86
CA PRO A 635 -19.00 40.88 11.46
C PRO A 635 -18.82 39.62 10.60
N ASN A 636 -19.95 39.02 10.21
CA ASN A 636 -20.08 37.60 9.83
C ASN A 636 -18.94 37.16 8.88
N PRO A 637 -17.94 36.39 9.35
CA PRO A 637 -16.61 36.31 8.74
C PRO A 637 -16.72 36.05 7.25
N ILE A 638 -16.03 36.84 6.42
CA ILE A 638 -16.47 37.13 5.03
C ILE A 638 -16.89 35.89 4.24
N THR A 639 -16.18 34.77 4.37
CA THR A 639 -16.54 33.44 3.81
C THR A 639 -18.00 33.02 4.01
N ALA A 640 -18.59 33.24 5.20
CA ALA A 640 -19.99 32.94 5.49
C ALA A 640 -20.95 33.91 4.77
N THR A 641 -20.61 35.21 4.76
CA THR A 641 -21.32 36.23 3.96
C THR A 641 -21.22 35.93 2.45
N VAL A 642 -20.11 35.36 1.97
CA VAL A 642 -19.97 34.86 0.58
C VAL A 642 -20.93 33.70 0.34
N GLN A 643 -20.91 32.67 1.18
CA GLN A 643 -21.77 31.49 1.02
C GLN A 643 -23.27 31.84 1.08
N GLU A 644 -23.67 32.78 1.93
CA GLU A 644 -25.05 33.23 2.01
C GLU A 644 -25.46 34.08 0.80
N ALA A 645 -24.57 34.96 0.30
CA ALA A 645 -24.78 35.71 -0.94
C ALA A 645 -24.85 34.79 -2.19
N GLU A 646 -23.99 33.78 -2.29
CA GLU A 646 -24.04 32.76 -3.34
C GLU A 646 -25.34 31.94 -3.25
N ALA A 647 -25.78 31.56 -2.04
CA ALA A 647 -27.05 30.88 -1.83
C ALA A 647 -28.27 31.77 -2.13
N LEU A 648 -28.16 33.11 -2.04
CA LEU A 648 -29.19 34.04 -2.50
C LEU A 648 -29.19 34.14 -4.05
N GLN A 649 -28.02 34.29 -4.69
CA GLN A 649 -27.90 34.24 -6.15
C GLN A 649 -28.44 32.95 -6.77
N ALA A 650 -28.15 31.80 -6.16
CA ALA A 650 -28.66 30.49 -6.62
C ALA A 650 -30.19 30.38 -6.55
N ARG A 651 -30.85 31.23 -5.75
CA ARG A 651 -32.32 31.40 -5.67
C ARG A 651 -32.82 32.59 -6.51
N GLY A 652 -31.94 33.26 -7.27
CA GLY A 652 -32.24 34.42 -8.11
C GLY A 652 -32.20 35.77 -7.40
N ASP A 653 -31.98 35.83 -6.10
CA ASP A 653 -31.99 37.07 -5.31
C ASP A 653 -30.61 37.76 -5.28
N THR A 654 -30.20 38.26 -6.44
CA THR A 654 -28.96 39.04 -6.58
C THR A 654 -29.02 40.38 -5.83
N GLN A 655 -30.22 40.94 -5.56
CA GLN A 655 -30.36 42.19 -4.79
C GLN A 655 -30.13 41.95 -3.29
N GLY A 656 -30.72 40.92 -2.70
CA GLY A 656 -30.43 40.49 -1.33
C GLY A 656 -28.93 40.19 -1.14
N ALA A 657 -28.30 39.48 -2.09
CA ALA A 657 -26.86 39.24 -2.09
C ALA A 657 -26.02 40.54 -2.10
N ILE A 658 -26.37 41.52 -2.95
CA ILE A 658 -25.72 42.84 -3.01
C ILE A 658 -25.91 43.61 -1.69
N GLN A 659 -27.10 43.57 -1.11
CA GLN A 659 -27.44 44.30 0.10
C GLN A 659 -26.74 43.71 1.34
N LEU A 660 -26.59 42.37 1.39
CA LEU A 660 -25.84 41.65 2.43
C LEU A 660 -24.37 42.09 2.50
N TYR A 661 -23.66 42.10 1.36
CA TYR A 661 -22.28 42.59 1.31
C TYR A 661 -22.16 44.07 1.67
N ARG A 662 -23.15 44.92 1.32
CA ARG A 662 -23.15 46.34 1.70
C ARG A 662 -23.31 46.53 3.21
N GLN A 663 -24.28 45.86 3.83
CA GLN A 663 -24.49 45.91 5.29
C GLN A 663 -23.26 45.39 6.06
N TRP A 664 -22.60 44.35 5.55
CA TRP A 664 -21.35 43.84 6.12
C TRP A 664 -20.23 44.90 6.05
N LEU A 665 -20.05 45.54 4.89
CA LEU A 665 -19.06 46.60 4.67
C LEU A 665 -19.32 47.89 5.47
N GLU A 666 -20.56 48.16 5.89
CA GLU A 666 -20.90 49.30 6.76
C GLU A 666 -20.43 49.12 8.22
N HIS A 667 -20.25 47.87 8.66
CA HIS A 667 -19.91 47.51 10.05
C HIS A 667 -18.55 46.82 10.20
N ALA A 668 -17.90 46.45 9.10
CA ALA A 668 -16.56 45.86 9.10
C ALA A 668 -15.46 46.92 9.22
N HIS A 669 -14.47 46.64 10.06
CA HIS A 669 -13.20 47.36 10.17
C HIS A 669 -12.07 46.33 10.19
N SER A 670 -11.82 45.66 9.06
CA SER A 670 -10.94 44.47 9.00
C SER A 670 -10.17 44.32 7.67
N GLY A 671 -9.11 43.52 7.71
CA GLY A 671 -8.20 43.34 6.57
C GLY A 671 -8.79 42.65 5.32
N ASP A 672 -10.05 42.23 5.37
CA ASP A 672 -10.73 41.44 4.32
C ASP A 672 -11.85 42.21 3.59
N GLU A 673 -12.04 43.50 3.89
CA GLU A 673 -12.95 44.42 3.18
C GLU A 673 -12.76 44.36 1.65
N TRP A 674 -11.53 44.17 1.17
CA TRP A 674 -11.21 44.05 -0.25
C TRP A 674 -11.79 42.78 -0.91
N ILE A 675 -12.08 41.72 -0.14
CA ILE A 675 -12.75 40.51 -0.65
C ILE A 675 -14.24 40.80 -0.82
N ALA A 676 -14.86 41.41 0.19
CA ALA A 676 -16.25 41.85 0.14
C ALA A 676 -16.49 42.85 -1.00
N GLN A 677 -15.58 43.83 -1.18
CA GLN A 677 -15.62 44.78 -2.29
C GLN A 677 -15.35 44.12 -3.65
N PHE A 678 -14.50 43.08 -3.74
CA PHE A 678 -14.32 42.38 -5.01
C PHE A 678 -15.60 41.64 -5.42
N ASN A 679 -16.20 40.88 -4.50
CA ASN A 679 -17.40 40.11 -4.78
C ASN A 679 -18.61 41.03 -5.05
N LEU A 680 -18.81 42.07 -4.23
CA LEU A 680 -19.79 43.13 -4.49
C LEU A 680 -19.56 43.77 -5.87
N GLY A 681 -18.31 43.99 -6.27
CA GLY A 681 -17.96 44.48 -7.60
C GLY A 681 -18.37 43.54 -8.74
N VAL A 682 -18.20 42.22 -8.55
CA VAL A 682 -18.69 41.21 -9.51
C VAL A 682 -20.22 41.23 -9.58
N LEU A 683 -20.91 41.23 -8.45
CA LEU A 683 -22.39 41.26 -8.41
C LEU A 683 -22.97 42.52 -9.06
N LEU A 684 -22.38 43.69 -8.79
CA LEU A 684 -22.80 44.95 -9.42
C LEU A 684 -22.52 44.92 -10.93
N LYS A 685 -21.42 44.31 -11.38
CA LYS A 685 -21.12 44.12 -12.81
C LYS A 685 -22.19 43.26 -13.49
N ASP A 686 -22.53 42.12 -12.90
CA ASP A 686 -23.44 41.13 -13.50
C ASP A 686 -24.93 41.50 -13.37
N SER A 687 -25.27 42.39 -12.43
CA SER A 687 -26.58 43.07 -12.37
C SER A 687 -26.65 44.36 -13.21
N GLY A 688 -25.58 44.72 -13.92
CA GLY A 688 -25.54 45.85 -14.87
C GLY A 688 -25.17 47.21 -14.27
N ASP A 689 -24.96 47.32 -12.96
CA ASP A 689 -24.33 48.49 -12.34
C ASP A 689 -22.80 48.45 -12.53
N PHE A 690 -22.38 48.63 -13.79
CA PHE A 690 -20.97 48.73 -14.17
C PHE A 690 -20.25 49.91 -13.49
N THR A 691 -20.98 50.88 -12.91
CA THR A 691 -20.39 52.05 -12.23
C THR A 691 -20.04 51.70 -10.78
N GLY A 692 -20.99 51.12 -10.04
CA GLY A 692 -20.76 50.55 -8.72
C GLY A 692 -19.71 49.43 -8.75
N ALA A 693 -19.75 48.57 -9.78
CA ALA A 693 -18.71 47.57 -10.03
C ALA A 693 -17.31 48.20 -10.15
N LYS A 694 -17.20 49.27 -10.94
CA LYS A 694 -15.94 50.00 -11.15
C LYS A 694 -15.43 50.62 -9.87
N GLN A 695 -16.28 51.24 -9.06
CA GLN A 695 -15.91 51.80 -7.75
C GLN A 695 -15.50 50.72 -6.75
N ALA A 696 -16.21 49.60 -6.70
CA ALA A 696 -15.89 48.49 -5.83
C ALA A 696 -14.52 47.90 -6.17
N PHE A 697 -14.29 47.51 -7.44
CA PHE A 697 -12.97 47.05 -7.91
C PHE A 697 -11.84 48.07 -7.73
N GLN A 698 -12.12 49.38 -7.83
CA GLN A 698 -11.12 50.42 -7.52
C GLN A 698 -10.83 50.54 -6.01
N THR A 699 -11.80 50.28 -5.14
CA THR A 699 -11.60 50.20 -3.69
C THR A 699 -10.72 48.99 -3.33
N VAL A 700 -10.97 47.84 -3.97
CA VAL A 700 -10.09 46.66 -3.89
C VAL A 700 -8.66 47.02 -4.27
N LEU A 701 -8.46 47.70 -5.41
CA LEU A 701 -7.13 48.10 -5.87
C LEU A 701 -6.49 49.24 -5.07
N LYS A 702 -7.23 49.91 -4.17
CA LYS A 702 -6.63 50.80 -3.16
C LYS A 702 -6.13 50.02 -1.94
N GLN A 703 -6.88 49.02 -1.48
CA GLN A 703 -6.50 48.19 -0.32
C GLN A 703 -5.47 47.10 -0.68
N LYS A 704 -5.51 46.60 -1.92
CA LYS A 704 -4.61 45.58 -2.49
C LYS A 704 -4.25 45.97 -3.94
N PRO A 705 -3.27 46.88 -4.15
CA PRO A 705 -2.89 47.35 -5.48
C PRO A 705 -2.58 46.23 -6.48
N ASP A 706 -1.93 45.17 -6.02
CA ASP A 706 -1.42 44.09 -6.86
C ASP A 706 -2.43 42.95 -7.09
N PHE A 707 -3.69 43.11 -6.67
CA PHE A 707 -4.73 42.10 -6.88
C PHE A 707 -5.17 42.07 -8.35
N VAL A 708 -4.47 41.24 -9.13
CA VAL A 708 -4.59 41.12 -10.59
C VAL A 708 -6.03 40.86 -11.04
N GLN A 709 -6.83 40.12 -10.27
CA GLN A 709 -8.23 39.81 -10.58
C GLN A 709 -9.10 41.07 -10.56
N ALA A 710 -8.95 41.99 -9.59
CA ALA A 710 -9.65 43.28 -9.63
C ALA A 710 -9.14 44.17 -10.76
N ARG A 711 -7.83 44.16 -11.05
CA ARG A 711 -7.24 44.90 -12.18
C ARG A 711 -7.77 44.42 -13.53
N ALA A 712 -7.92 43.10 -13.68
CA ALA A 712 -8.48 42.45 -14.85
C ALA A 712 -10.01 42.59 -14.95
N ALA A 713 -10.74 42.56 -13.83
CA ALA A 713 -12.19 42.79 -13.82
C ALA A 713 -12.52 44.25 -14.19
N LEU A 714 -11.76 45.22 -13.66
CA LEU A 714 -11.85 46.63 -14.03
C LEU A 714 -11.55 46.86 -15.52
N GLY A 715 -10.52 46.18 -16.06
CA GLY A 715 -10.14 46.22 -17.47
C GLY A 715 -11.04 45.41 -18.43
N LYS A 716 -11.94 44.57 -17.90
CA LYS A 716 -12.98 43.85 -18.67
C LYS A 716 -14.32 44.61 -18.71
N LEU A 717 -14.41 45.79 -18.10
CA LEU A 717 -15.46 46.75 -18.40
C LEU A 717 -15.19 47.36 -19.81
N PRO A 718 -16.14 47.39 -20.76
CA PRO A 718 -15.85 47.48 -22.22
C PRO A 718 -15.08 48.72 -22.77
N ALA A 719 -14.31 48.50 -23.87
CA ALA A 719 -13.63 49.51 -24.73
C ALA A 719 -13.33 49.00 -26.19
N PRO A 720 -12.90 49.83 -27.20
CA PRO A 720 -12.85 49.51 -28.69
C PRO A 720 -11.59 48.77 -29.33
N VAL A 721 -11.46 48.54 -30.69
CA VAL A 721 -10.94 47.27 -31.41
C VAL A 721 -9.90 47.30 -32.65
N THR A 722 -9.01 46.24 -32.96
CA THR A 722 -8.10 45.96 -34.21
C THR A 722 -7.38 44.51 -34.43
N THR A 723 -6.73 44.10 -35.61
CA THR A 723 -6.07 42.72 -36.00
C THR A 723 -5.06 42.53 -37.26
N GLU A 724 -4.13 41.49 -37.42
CA GLU A 724 -3.41 40.98 -38.73
C GLU A 724 -2.45 39.64 -38.76
N ASN A 725 -1.66 39.22 -39.85
CA ASN A 725 -1.22 37.81 -40.33
C ASN A 725 0.30 37.46 -40.85
N GLN A 726 0.65 36.24 -41.47
CA GLN A 726 1.73 35.65 -42.43
C GLN A 726 3.33 35.47 -42.17
N LYS A 727 4.33 34.73 -42.84
CA LYS A 727 4.71 33.51 -43.79
C LYS A 727 6.32 33.35 -44.06
N HIS A 728 7.17 32.47 -44.77
CA HIS A 728 7.49 31.07 -45.42
C HIS A 728 9.03 30.99 -45.98
N GLY A 729 9.93 30.02 -46.49
CA GLY A 729 10.31 28.55 -46.89
C GLY A 729 11.77 28.43 -47.63
N ALA A 730 12.58 27.45 -48.24
CA ALA A 730 13.00 25.96 -48.43
C ALA A 730 14.38 25.81 -49.35
N ILE A 731 15.24 24.81 -49.86
CA ILE A 731 15.60 23.31 -50.21
C ILE A 731 17.20 23.06 -50.53
N ILE A 732 18.09 21.96 -50.70
CA ILE A 732 18.51 20.50 -50.29
C ILE A 732 19.97 19.88 -50.77
N SER A 733 20.68 18.90 -50.06
CA SER A 733 21.74 17.76 -50.41
C SER A 733 23.35 17.83 -50.49
N PRO A 734 24.26 16.74 -50.53
CA PRO A 734 24.55 15.51 -49.66
C PRO A 734 26.03 14.84 -49.54
N LEU A 735 26.22 13.72 -48.75
CA LEU A 735 27.11 12.47 -48.85
C LEU A 735 28.38 12.05 -47.97
N GLN A 736 28.43 10.75 -47.57
CA GLN A 736 29.57 9.79 -47.25
C GLN A 736 30.10 9.47 -45.79
N THR A 737 31.02 8.47 -45.64
CA THR A 737 31.07 7.41 -44.56
C THR A 737 32.44 6.67 -44.28
N ASN A 738 32.50 5.80 -43.22
CA ASN A 738 33.44 4.66 -42.86
C ASN A 738 34.55 4.80 -41.74
N SER A 739 35.16 3.66 -41.31
CA SER A 739 35.64 3.38 -39.90
C SER A 739 36.91 2.50 -39.71
N SER A 740 37.61 2.53 -38.54
CA SER A 740 38.12 1.35 -37.75
C SER A 740 39.19 1.66 -36.64
N ILE A 741 39.58 0.62 -35.86
CA ILE A 741 40.76 0.45 -34.95
C ILE A 741 40.64 0.91 -33.47
N SER A 742 41.36 0.22 -32.56
CA SER A 742 41.23 0.32 -31.09
C SER A 742 42.56 0.49 -30.31
N THR A 743 42.45 1.03 -29.10
CA THR A 743 43.31 0.75 -27.91
C THR A 743 44.84 0.79 -28.02
N LYS A 744 45.46 1.92 -27.63
CA LYS A 744 46.41 1.99 -26.48
C LYS A 744 46.99 3.41 -26.27
N SER A 745 46.52 4.10 -25.23
CA SER A 745 47.32 4.94 -24.30
C SER A 745 46.38 5.67 -23.32
N LYS A 746 46.62 5.52 -22.02
CA LYS A 746 46.32 6.58 -21.04
C LYS A 746 47.57 7.48 -20.96
N GLU A 747 47.41 8.67 -20.39
CA GLU A 747 48.52 9.58 -20.03
C GLU A 747 49.35 10.13 -21.22
N GLN A 748 48.76 11.01 -22.06
CA GLN A 748 49.48 12.18 -22.62
C GLN A 748 48.63 13.24 -23.38
N ILE A 749 47.37 13.49 -23.02
CA ILE A 749 46.67 14.74 -23.42
C ILE A 749 45.97 15.35 -22.20
N THR A 750 46.68 16.27 -21.55
CA THR A 750 46.11 17.31 -20.68
C THR A 750 46.47 18.64 -21.32
N GLN A 751 45.52 19.59 -21.38
CA GLN A 751 45.64 20.87 -22.12
C GLN A 751 45.84 20.72 -23.64
N ILE A 752 44.73 20.60 -24.37
CA ILE A 752 44.16 21.71 -25.17
C ILE A 752 42.75 21.28 -25.58
N PHE A 753 41.75 21.94 -25.00
CA PHE A 753 40.41 22.08 -25.57
C PHE A 753 39.96 23.50 -25.23
N SER A 754 39.63 24.28 -26.26
CA SER A 754 38.97 25.57 -26.08
C SER A 754 37.56 25.33 -25.55
N GLU A 755 37.17 26.06 -24.50
CA GLU A 755 35.83 25.99 -23.94
C GLU A 755 34.81 26.63 -24.90
N THR A 756 34.25 25.82 -25.81
CA THR A 756 33.05 26.20 -26.55
C THR A 756 31.92 26.37 -25.52
N PRO A 757 31.27 27.55 -25.41
CA PRO A 757 30.29 27.80 -24.36
C PRO A 757 29.10 26.85 -24.51
N LYS A 758 28.75 26.16 -23.42
CA LYS A 758 27.58 25.27 -23.33
C LYS A 758 26.29 26.09 -23.47
N ILE A 759 25.40 25.62 -24.35
CA ILE A 759 24.06 26.20 -24.53
C ILE A 759 23.17 25.75 -23.38
N LYS A 760 22.54 26.72 -22.72
CA LYS A 760 21.72 26.52 -21.53
C LYS A 760 20.28 26.25 -21.93
N LEU A 761 19.82 25.03 -21.73
CA LEU A 761 18.45 24.62 -22.03
C LEU A 761 17.61 24.62 -20.75
N LEU A 762 16.53 25.41 -20.73
CA LEU A 762 15.48 25.30 -19.71
C LEU A 762 14.46 24.26 -20.13
N VAL A 763 14.36 23.16 -19.38
CA VAL A 763 13.32 22.15 -19.56
C VAL A 763 12.17 22.40 -18.58
N GLU A 764 11.00 22.74 -19.10
CA GLU A 764 9.75 22.84 -18.32
C GLU A 764 8.98 21.53 -18.49
N GLY A 765 8.81 20.75 -17.43
CA GLY A 765 8.15 19.45 -17.60
C GLY A 765 7.83 18.68 -16.33
N TRP A 766 7.14 17.56 -16.53
CA TRP A 766 6.85 16.59 -15.48
C TRP A 766 8.02 15.63 -15.28
N ARG A 767 8.31 15.28 -14.02
CA ARG A 767 9.22 14.20 -13.63
C ARG A 767 8.73 13.59 -12.31
N GLY A 768 9.30 12.46 -11.91
CA GLY A 768 9.02 11.87 -10.59
C GLY A 768 7.67 11.15 -10.45
N ILE A 769 7.01 10.81 -11.58
CA ILE A 769 5.81 9.96 -11.65
C ILE A 769 5.93 8.94 -12.79
N ASN A 770 5.27 7.78 -12.66
CA ASN A 770 5.22 6.74 -13.68
C ASN A 770 4.15 7.03 -14.74
N HIS A 771 4.37 8.06 -15.58
CA HIS A 771 3.46 8.49 -16.64
C HIS A 771 4.25 8.88 -17.90
N SER A 772 3.72 8.62 -19.09
CA SER A 772 4.48 8.69 -20.36
C SER A 772 5.17 10.04 -20.60
N PHE A 773 4.47 11.17 -20.39
CA PHE A 773 5.06 12.52 -20.44
C PHE A 773 6.32 12.65 -19.53
N ALA A 774 6.25 12.11 -18.31
CA ALA A 774 7.34 12.18 -17.34
C ALA A 774 8.47 11.20 -17.68
N LEU A 775 8.16 9.99 -18.18
CA LEU A 775 9.17 9.04 -18.65
C LEU A 775 9.97 9.61 -19.83
N VAL A 776 9.29 10.14 -20.85
CA VAL A 776 9.93 10.78 -22.01
C VAL A 776 10.81 11.97 -21.57
N ASN A 777 10.30 12.85 -20.71
CA ASN A 777 11.09 13.98 -20.19
C ASN A 777 12.34 13.51 -19.44
N GLN A 778 12.19 12.53 -18.54
CA GLN A 778 13.30 12.00 -17.75
C GLN A 778 14.36 11.30 -18.62
N TYR A 779 13.99 10.62 -19.71
CA TYR A 779 14.95 10.06 -20.66
C TYR A 779 15.68 11.15 -21.48
N HIS A 780 15.00 12.18 -21.95
CA HIS A 780 15.65 13.31 -22.62
C HIS A 780 16.62 14.05 -21.68
N LEU A 781 16.20 14.33 -20.44
CA LEU A 781 17.06 14.92 -19.40
C LEU A 781 18.31 14.07 -19.16
N TYR A 782 18.18 12.74 -19.04
CA TYR A 782 19.30 11.83 -18.81
C TYR A 782 20.36 11.90 -19.93
N GLU A 783 19.93 11.91 -21.19
CA GLU A 783 20.87 12.01 -22.33
C GLU A 783 21.45 13.43 -22.48
N TRP A 784 20.65 14.47 -22.27
CA TRP A 784 21.13 15.86 -22.35
C TRP A 784 22.12 16.22 -21.24
N MET A 785 21.97 15.68 -20.02
CA MET A 785 22.98 15.81 -18.95
C MET A 785 24.36 15.25 -19.36
N ARG A 786 24.39 14.29 -20.30
CA ARG A 786 25.61 13.64 -20.79
C ARG A 786 26.22 14.38 -21.99
N SER A 787 25.57 15.43 -22.49
CA SER A 787 26.05 16.24 -23.61
C SER A 787 27.21 17.15 -23.20
N SER A 788 28.27 17.18 -24.02
CA SER A 788 29.32 18.20 -23.91
C SER A 788 28.82 19.60 -24.30
N GLN A 789 27.80 19.71 -25.15
CA GLN A 789 27.31 20.97 -25.73
C GLN A 789 26.24 21.69 -24.89
N LEU A 790 25.54 20.98 -23.99
CA LEU A 790 24.42 21.54 -23.23
C LEU A 790 24.74 21.76 -21.74
N HIS A 791 24.06 22.73 -21.13
CA HIS A 791 23.87 22.84 -19.67
C HIS A 791 22.37 22.85 -19.38
N ILE A 792 21.90 22.04 -18.43
CA ILE A 792 20.45 21.80 -18.26
C ILE A 792 19.94 22.42 -16.96
N TYR A 793 18.92 23.26 -17.09
CA TYR A 793 18.05 23.67 -15.99
C TYR A 793 16.68 22.99 -16.13
N HIS A 794 16.02 22.66 -15.02
CA HIS A 794 14.67 22.11 -15.03
C HIS A 794 13.71 22.88 -14.12
N ARG A 795 12.51 23.18 -14.65
CA ARG A 795 11.37 23.67 -13.87
C ARG A 795 10.27 22.60 -13.84
N ASP A 796 10.03 22.07 -12.64
CA ASP A 796 8.90 21.19 -12.38
C ASP A 796 7.59 21.92 -12.64
N MET A 797 6.75 21.36 -13.51
CA MET A 797 5.42 21.89 -13.81
C MET A 797 4.35 21.13 -13.00
N PRO A 798 3.28 21.80 -12.53
CA PRO A 798 2.22 21.15 -11.76
C PRO A 798 1.61 19.95 -12.50
N LEU A 799 1.23 18.91 -11.75
CA LEU A 799 0.62 17.71 -12.32
C LEU A 799 -0.88 17.93 -12.58
N LEU A 800 -1.42 17.27 -13.60
CA LEU A 800 -2.79 17.47 -14.08
C LEU A 800 -3.87 17.18 -13.02
N PHE A 801 -3.59 16.28 -12.08
CA PHE A 801 -4.48 15.92 -10.99
C PHE A 801 -3.76 16.03 -9.65
N ALA A 802 -4.39 16.69 -8.67
CA ALA A 802 -3.82 16.87 -7.32
C ALA A 802 -3.49 15.52 -6.63
N HIS A 803 -4.22 14.44 -6.93
CA HIS A 803 -3.93 13.11 -6.38
C HIS A 803 -2.65 12.47 -6.93
N TRP A 804 -2.08 12.97 -8.03
CA TRP A 804 -0.73 12.60 -8.49
C TRP A 804 0.36 13.34 -7.68
N GLU A 805 0.06 14.53 -7.15
CA GLU A 805 0.97 15.28 -6.27
C GLU A 805 0.91 14.79 -4.81
N MET A 806 -0.25 14.34 -4.34
CA MET A 806 -0.47 13.84 -2.97
C MET A 806 0.18 12.48 -2.69
N ASN A 807 1.49 12.51 -2.39
CA ASN A 807 2.31 11.52 -1.66
C ASN A 807 2.42 10.07 -2.18
N LYS A 808 1.54 9.57 -3.06
CA LYS A 808 1.63 8.19 -3.58
C LYS A 808 2.65 8.02 -4.70
N ASN A 809 2.71 8.95 -5.67
CA ASN A 809 3.54 8.76 -6.87
C ASN A 809 4.91 9.46 -6.83
N ARG A 810 5.14 10.48 -5.99
CA ARG A 810 6.51 11.03 -5.80
C ARG A 810 7.45 9.92 -5.33
N GLY A 811 8.55 9.74 -6.05
CA GLY A 811 9.52 8.65 -5.86
C GLY A 811 9.28 7.40 -6.71
N ASN A 812 8.06 7.18 -7.22
CA ASN A 812 7.81 6.17 -8.25
C ASN A 812 8.07 6.78 -9.64
N THR A 813 9.35 6.98 -9.95
CA THR A 813 9.82 7.62 -11.20
C THR A 813 9.65 6.73 -12.45
N GLY A 814 9.28 5.45 -12.25
CA GLY A 814 9.42 4.34 -13.19
C GLY A 814 10.87 3.86 -13.37
N LEU A 815 11.82 4.80 -13.43
CA LEU A 815 13.22 4.55 -13.78
C LEU A 815 14.03 3.88 -12.64
N PRO A 816 15.03 3.04 -12.97
CA PRO A 816 15.95 2.47 -11.99
C PRO A 816 16.61 3.54 -11.10
N GLU A 817 16.98 3.15 -9.88
CA GLU A 817 17.54 4.05 -8.87
C GLU A 817 18.78 4.82 -9.38
N THR A 818 19.60 4.20 -10.24
CA THR A 818 20.76 4.82 -10.89
C THR A 818 20.40 6.00 -11.80
N TYR A 819 19.30 5.90 -12.56
CA TYR A 819 18.77 7.00 -13.36
C TYR A 819 18.18 8.09 -12.46
N SER A 820 17.41 7.69 -11.45
CA SER A 820 16.77 8.62 -10.51
C SER A 820 17.80 9.45 -9.72
N LYS A 821 18.91 8.84 -9.27
CA LYS A 821 20.04 9.52 -8.61
C LYS A 821 20.81 10.48 -9.51
N LEU A 822 20.83 10.24 -10.82
CA LEU A 822 21.42 11.18 -11.79
C LEU A 822 20.45 12.32 -12.10
N LEU A 823 19.16 12.04 -12.31
CA LEU A 823 18.14 13.06 -12.59
C LEU A 823 17.88 14.00 -11.40
N ALA A 824 18.18 13.56 -10.17
CA ALA A 824 18.21 14.43 -8.99
C ALA A 824 19.32 15.50 -9.04
N GLN A 825 20.33 15.35 -9.90
CA GLN A 825 21.43 16.30 -10.11
C GLN A 825 21.13 17.32 -11.22
N VAL A 826 19.98 17.23 -11.90
CA VAL A 826 19.52 18.29 -12.83
C VAL A 826 19.25 19.56 -12.03
N GLN A 827 19.94 20.64 -12.37
CA GLN A 827 19.84 21.90 -11.65
C GLN A 827 18.43 22.50 -11.76
N HIS A 828 17.81 22.79 -10.61
CA HIS A 828 16.51 23.46 -10.60
C HIS A 828 16.63 24.90 -11.13
N TRP A 829 15.68 25.32 -11.97
CA TRP A 829 15.62 26.69 -12.46
C TRP A 829 14.99 27.63 -11.44
N SER A 830 15.81 28.56 -10.93
CA SER A 830 15.45 29.59 -9.96
C SER A 830 15.77 31.00 -10.48
N GLY A 831 15.56 31.23 -11.78
CA GLY A 831 15.81 32.51 -12.45
C GLY A 831 17.18 32.66 -13.14
N GLN A 832 17.92 31.57 -13.36
CA GLN A 832 19.16 31.61 -14.18
C GLN A 832 18.84 32.01 -15.63
N THR A 833 19.79 32.69 -16.30
CA THR A 833 19.68 32.91 -17.75
C THR A 833 19.84 31.59 -18.49
N TYR A 834 18.91 31.30 -19.40
CA TYR A 834 18.98 30.21 -20.38
C TYR A 834 19.10 30.79 -21.79
N ASP A 835 19.32 29.93 -22.78
CA ASP A 835 19.47 30.30 -24.18
C ASP A 835 18.30 29.77 -25.03
N ALA A 836 17.69 28.65 -24.64
CA ALA A 836 16.51 28.04 -25.27
C ALA A 836 15.60 27.32 -24.24
N CYS A 837 14.36 27.01 -24.61
CA CYS A 837 13.40 26.27 -23.78
C CYS A 837 12.81 25.03 -24.46
N PHE A 838 12.64 23.93 -23.71
CA PHE A 838 11.88 22.75 -24.10
C PHE A 838 10.70 22.52 -23.13
N ARG A 839 9.48 22.30 -23.65
CA ARG A 839 8.27 22.07 -22.83
C ARG A 839 7.70 20.67 -23.01
N ILE A 840 7.43 19.97 -21.92
CA ILE A 840 6.86 18.61 -21.93
C ILE A 840 6.01 18.32 -20.67
N TYR A 841 4.75 18.75 -20.71
CA TYR A 841 3.73 18.56 -19.66
C TYR A 841 2.31 18.63 -20.26
N SER A 842 1.29 18.32 -19.45
CA SER A 842 -0.13 18.44 -19.83
C SER A 842 -0.90 19.28 -18.78
N PRO A 843 -1.87 20.15 -19.15
CA PRO A 843 -2.18 20.55 -20.52
C PRO A 843 -0.98 21.23 -21.17
N VAL A 844 -0.76 20.93 -22.45
CA VAL A 844 0.31 21.55 -23.25
C VAL A 844 0.07 23.06 -23.32
N THR A 845 1.12 23.89 -23.45
CA THR A 845 0.96 25.35 -23.58
C THR A 845 1.84 25.92 -24.70
N LEU A 846 1.21 26.39 -25.77
CA LEU A 846 1.85 27.00 -26.94
C LEU A 846 1.92 28.53 -26.81
N ALA A 847 2.52 29.02 -25.72
CA ALA A 847 2.80 30.43 -25.50
C ALA A 847 4.23 30.79 -25.96
N PRO A 848 4.49 31.98 -26.53
CA PRO A 848 5.85 32.43 -26.79
C PRO A 848 6.68 32.54 -25.50
N ASP A 849 8.00 32.63 -25.65
CA ASP A 849 8.92 33.18 -24.64
C ASP A 849 9.54 34.42 -25.28
N ASP A 850 9.35 35.59 -24.67
CA ASP A 850 9.71 36.88 -25.26
C ASP A 850 11.24 37.07 -25.47
N LYS A 851 12.07 36.10 -25.07
CA LYS A 851 13.54 36.21 -25.06
C LYS A 851 14.25 35.02 -25.73
N HIS A 852 13.64 33.84 -25.79
CA HIS A 852 14.32 32.59 -26.16
C HIS A 852 13.48 31.68 -27.08
N PRO A 853 14.08 30.94 -28.02
CA PRO A 853 13.35 29.96 -28.83
C PRO A 853 12.77 28.81 -27.98
N VAL A 854 11.57 28.36 -28.32
CA VAL A 854 10.81 27.35 -27.56
C VAL A 854 10.41 26.17 -28.45
N SER A 855 10.79 24.96 -28.05
CA SER A 855 10.26 23.71 -28.64
C SER A 855 9.30 23.03 -27.67
N THR A 856 8.07 22.74 -28.09
CA THR A 856 7.06 22.10 -27.24
C THR A 856 6.75 20.68 -27.72
N PHE A 857 6.83 19.71 -26.82
CA PHE A 857 6.36 18.37 -27.06
C PHE A 857 4.83 18.34 -27.06
N LEU A 858 4.24 17.96 -28.20
CA LEU A 858 2.80 17.83 -28.40
C LEU A 858 2.51 16.47 -29.02
N VAL A 859 1.60 15.74 -28.40
CA VAL A 859 1.14 14.42 -28.82
C VAL A 859 -0.38 14.41 -28.71
N THR A 860 -1.06 13.73 -29.63
CA THR A 860 -2.51 13.57 -29.57
C THR A 860 -2.93 12.21 -30.08
N GLU A 861 -3.77 11.54 -29.30
CA GLU A 861 -4.32 10.22 -29.63
C GLU A 861 -5.54 10.40 -30.55
N LEU A 862 -6.50 11.23 -30.13
CA LEU A 862 -7.83 11.36 -30.77
C LEU A 862 -7.97 12.63 -31.66
N GLY A 863 -6.84 13.26 -31.99
CA GLY A 863 -6.78 14.60 -32.58
C GLY A 863 -7.13 15.71 -31.58
N LEU A 864 -6.88 16.97 -31.95
CA LEU A 864 -7.14 18.13 -31.08
C LEU A 864 -8.55 18.67 -31.31
N ASP A 865 -9.34 18.81 -30.24
CA ASP A 865 -10.71 19.35 -30.31
C ASP A 865 -10.74 20.90 -30.36
N GLU A 866 -11.91 21.48 -30.66
CA GLU A 866 -12.06 22.94 -30.76
C GLU A 866 -11.70 23.70 -29.48
N ALA A 867 -11.88 23.12 -28.29
CA ALA A 867 -11.54 23.77 -27.03
C ALA A 867 -10.02 23.78 -26.82
N GLN A 868 -9.34 22.68 -27.15
CA GLN A 868 -7.87 22.60 -27.18
C GLN A 868 -7.28 23.56 -28.22
N ILE A 869 -7.84 23.60 -29.44
CA ILE A 869 -7.42 24.54 -30.48
C ILE A 869 -7.66 25.98 -30.02
N ALA A 870 -8.82 26.30 -29.44
CA ALA A 870 -9.14 27.63 -28.91
C ALA A 870 -8.23 28.05 -27.73
N HIS A 871 -7.72 27.10 -26.94
CA HIS A 871 -6.73 27.37 -25.88
C HIS A 871 -5.38 27.84 -26.46
N PHE A 872 -4.95 27.28 -27.60
CA PHE A 872 -3.71 27.69 -28.26
C PHE A 872 -3.87 28.90 -29.18
N ARG A 873 -5.02 29.03 -29.85
CA ARG A 873 -5.29 29.98 -30.95
C ARG A 873 -4.89 31.45 -30.68
N PRO A 874 -5.03 32.03 -29.47
CA PRO A 874 -4.54 33.38 -29.18
C PRO A 874 -3.02 33.53 -29.32
N ASN A 875 -2.26 32.48 -29.02
CA ASN A 875 -0.80 32.52 -28.94
C ASN A 875 -0.09 31.85 -30.13
N LEU A 876 -0.74 30.93 -30.86
CA LEU A 876 -0.13 30.16 -31.97
C LEU A 876 0.68 31.02 -32.94
N LYS A 877 0.15 32.18 -33.36
CA LYS A 877 0.86 33.07 -34.29
C LYS A 877 2.12 33.66 -33.66
N ALA A 878 2.04 34.12 -32.42
CA ALA A 878 3.21 34.67 -31.71
C ALA A 878 4.26 33.59 -31.44
N TYR A 879 3.82 32.39 -31.04
CA TYR A 879 4.67 31.22 -30.83
C TYR A 879 5.52 30.89 -32.06
N PHE A 880 4.91 30.73 -33.24
CA PHE A 880 5.65 30.42 -34.47
C PHE A 880 6.46 31.62 -35.00
N ASN A 881 5.97 32.86 -34.86
CA ASN A 881 6.73 34.06 -35.20
C ASN A 881 8.02 34.21 -34.39
N MET A 882 8.10 33.64 -33.18
CA MET A 882 9.30 33.63 -32.33
C MET A 882 10.17 32.37 -32.51
N GLY A 883 10.04 31.68 -33.65
CA GLY A 883 10.81 30.46 -33.93
C GLY A 883 10.34 29.25 -33.13
N GLY A 884 9.09 29.25 -32.65
CA GLY A 884 8.50 28.12 -31.95
C GLY A 884 8.46 26.85 -32.79
N ASN A 885 8.69 25.70 -32.15
CA ASN A 885 8.69 24.39 -32.79
C ASN A 885 7.80 23.40 -32.05
N ILE A 886 7.16 22.49 -32.77
CA ILE A 886 6.44 21.35 -32.21
C ILE A 886 7.28 20.09 -32.39
N VAL A 887 7.42 19.29 -31.33
CA VAL A 887 7.99 17.93 -31.38
C VAL A 887 6.88 16.92 -31.13
N THR A 888 6.70 15.97 -32.04
CA THR A 888 5.69 14.90 -31.97
C THR A 888 6.33 13.53 -32.22
N PRO A 889 5.90 12.45 -31.54
CA PRO A 889 6.56 11.15 -31.62
C PRO A 889 6.10 10.24 -32.77
N SER A 890 4.97 10.55 -33.43
CA SER A 890 4.37 9.68 -34.46
C SER A 890 3.83 10.44 -35.67
N HIS A 891 3.80 9.80 -36.85
CA HIS A 891 3.11 10.34 -38.04
C HIS A 891 1.63 10.57 -37.73
N TRP A 892 0.98 9.62 -37.05
CA TRP A 892 -0.41 9.74 -36.61
C TRP A 892 -0.67 11.06 -35.87
N SER A 893 0.07 11.34 -34.78
CA SER A 893 -0.08 12.61 -34.06
C SER A 893 0.30 13.82 -34.93
N LYS A 894 1.34 13.73 -35.78
CA LYS A 894 1.72 14.82 -36.69
C LYS A 894 0.57 15.22 -37.62
N GLU A 895 -0.07 14.26 -38.26
CA GLU A 895 -1.21 14.50 -39.17
C GLU A 895 -2.39 15.14 -38.43
N ARG A 896 -2.76 14.62 -37.26
CA ARG A 896 -3.89 15.18 -36.48
C ARG A 896 -3.58 16.59 -35.94
N ILE A 897 -2.30 16.93 -35.73
CA ILE A 897 -1.84 18.28 -35.35
C ILE A 897 -1.92 19.23 -36.57
N ILE A 898 -1.62 18.75 -37.79
CA ILE A 898 -1.79 19.52 -39.04
C ILE A 898 -3.28 19.79 -39.31
N GLU A 899 -4.15 18.78 -39.15
CA GLU A 899 -5.61 18.91 -39.29
C GLU A 899 -6.22 19.93 -38.31
N ALA A 900 -5.62 20.08 -37.13
CA ALA A 900 -5.97 21.10 -36.14
C ALA A 900 -5.53 22.54 -36.53
N GLY A 901 -4.89 22.72 -37.69
CA GLY A 901 -4.48 24.02 -38.22
C GLY A 901 -3.10 24.50 -37.76
N ILE A 902 -2.24 23.61 -37.24
CA ILE A 902 -0.85 23.94 -36.90
C ILE A 902 0.05 23.71 -38.13
N PRO A 903 0.94 24.67 -38.52
CA PRO A 903 1.68 24.57 -39.77
C PRO A 903 2.69 23.41 -39.80
N ALA A 904 2.67 22.62 -40.87
CA ALA A 904 3.46 21.39 -41.01
C ALA A 904 4.99 21.61 -40.96
N GLU A 905 5.46 22.78 -41.39
CA GLU A 905 6.85 23.21 -41.39
C GLU A 905 7.44 23.43 -39.98
N HIS A 906 6.59 23.64 -38.97
CA HIS A 906 7.02 23.76 -37.57
C HIS A 906 6.87 22.44 -36.78
N ILE A 907 6.43 21.34 -37.41
CA ILE A 907 6.18 20.05 -36.73
C ILE A 907 7.27 19.04 -37.05
N HIS A 908 8.19 18.88 -36.10
CA HIS A 908 9.28 17.91 -36.14
C HIS A 908 8.78 16.55 -35.65
N LEU A 909 8.78 15.57 -36.55
CA LEU A 909 8.56 14.17 -36.19
C LEU A 909 9.87 13.61 -35.62
N ILE A 910 9.88 13.28 -34.33
CA ILE A 910 11.05 12.69 -33.66
C ILE A 910 10.55 11.50 -32.83
N PRO A 911 10.61 10.27 -33.38
CA PRO A 911 10.19 9.07 -32.68
C PRO A 911 10.87 8.88 -31.32
N HIS A 912 10.15 8.29 -30.39
CA HIS A 912 10.69 7.98 -29.07
C HIS A 912 11.83 6.96 -29.15
N GLY A 913 12.75 7.08 -28.19
CA GLY A 913 13.77 6.07 -27.98
C GLY A 913 13.26 4.88 -27.17
N VAL A 914 14.10 3.86 -27.09
CA VAL A 914 13.98 2.77 -26.10
C VAL A 914 15.22 2.74 -25.21
N ALA A 915 15.04 2.38 -23.94
CA ALA A 915 16.14 2.18 -23.00
C ALA A 915 16.70 0.76 -23.17
N SER A 916 17.54 0.54 -24.19
CA SER A 916 18.04 -0.79 -24.57
C SER A 916 18.98 -1.46 -23.53
N ASN A 917 19.32 -0.75 -22.46
CA ASN A 917 20.02 -1.25 -21.28
C ASN A 917 19.07 -1.70 -20.14
N ILE A 918 17.76 -1.55 -20.32
CA ILE A 918 16.68 -2.02 -19.44
C ILE A 918 15.84 -3.04 -20.21
N PHE A 919 15.37 -2.64 -21.40
CA PHE A 919 14.65 -3.48 -22.33
C PHE A 919 15.62 -4.13 -23.31
N HIS A 920 15.76 -5.44 -23.22
CA HIS A 920 16.55 -6.23 -24.16
C HIS A 920 16.05 -7.68 -24.13
N PRO A 921 16.36 -8.50 -25.15
CA PRO A 921 15.94 -9.90 -25.19
C PRO A 921 16.43 -10.72 -24.00
N MET A 922 15.78 -11.86 -23.82
CA MET A 922 15.99 -12.83 -22.74
C MET A 922 16.54 -14.12 -23.33
N HIS A 923 17.47 -14.79 -22.66
CA HIS A 923 17.96 -16.08 -23.15
C HIS A 923 16.82 -17.11 -23.13
N SER A 924 16.83 -18.10 -24.02
CA SER A 924 15.75 -19.10 -24.12
C SER A 924 15.57 -19.88 -22.79
N ASP A 925 16.66 -20.21 -22.12
CA ASP A 925 16.64 -20.84 -20.78
C ASP A 925 16.12 -19.90 -19.68
N GLU A 926 16.54 -18.63 -19.70
CA GLU A 926 16.07 -17.58 -18.79
C GLU A 926 14.55 -17.41 -18.94
N ARG A 927 14.07 -17.36 -20.18
CA ARG A 927 12.65 -17.29 -20.55
C ARG A 927 11.86 -18.51 -20.09
N ALA A 928 12.43 -19.71 -20.23
CA ALA A 928 11.81 -20.94 -19.73
C ALA A 928 11.69 -20.93 -18.19
N ILE A 929 12.71 -20.45 -17.47
CA ILE A 929 12.69 -20.32 -16.01
C ILE A 929 11.64 -19.31 -15.56
N HIS A 930 11.57 -18.12 -16.18
CA HIS A 930 10.59 -17.10 -15.79
C HIS A 930 9.14 -17.50 -16.14
N ARG A 931 8.92 -18.24 -17.24
CA ARG A 931 7.62 -18.90 -17.52
C ARG A 931 7.26 -19.95 -16.48
N GLN A 932 8.19 -20.82 -16.11
CA GLN A 932 7.97 -21.87 -15.11
C GLN A 932 7.64 -21.29 -13.73
N ARG A 933 8.30 -20.20 -13.31
CA ARG A 933 8.00 -19.48 -12.06
C ARG A 933 6.56 -18.95 -12.00
N LEU A 934 5.98 -18.62 -13.14
CA LEU A 934 4.59 -18.17 -13.26
C LEU A 934 3.61 -19.32 -13.54
N GLY A 935 4.05 -20.58 -13.50
CA GLY A 935 3.19 -21.73 -13.75
C GLY A 935 2.62 -21.76 -15.18
N PHE A 936 3.41 -21.36 -16.18
CA PHE A 936 3.05 -21.51 -17.59
C PHE A 936 3.76 -22.72 -18.21
N ASP A 937 2.98 -23.55 -18.89
CA ASP A 937 3.47 -24.71 -19.64
C ASP A 937 4.38 -24.31 -20.80
N ARG A 938 5.25 -25.23 -21.24
CA ARG A 938 6.16 -24.96 -22.37
C ARG A 938 5.42 -24.66 -23.69
N GLU A 939 4.28 -25.32 -23.89
CA GLU A 939 3.43 -25.14 -25.07
C GLU A 939 2.44 -23.97 -24.95
N ALA A 940 2.41 -23.25 -23.81
CA ALA A 940 1.49 -22.13 -23.62
C ALA A 940 1.88 -20.94 -24.51
N VAL A 941 0.90 -20.44 -25.29
CA VAL A 941 1.05 -19.21 -26.07
C VAL A 941 0.58 -18.04 -25.24
N ILE A 942 1.49 -17.10 -24.94
CA ILE A 942 1.25 -15.99 -24.01
C ILE A 942 1.08 -14.68 -24.77
N PHE A 943 -0.14 -14.15 -24.75
CA PHE A 943 -0.48 -12.79 -25.18
C PHE A 943 -0.33 -11.81 -24.01
N LEU A 944 0.10 -10.58 -24.29
CA LEU A 944 0.34 -9.54 -23.27
C LEU A 944 -0.25 -8.18 -23.68
N ASN A 945 -0.84 -7.46 -22.73
CA ASN A 945 -1.19 -6.04 -22.86
C ASN A 945 -0.77 -5.24 -21.61
N VAL A 946 -0.42 -3.96 -21.78
CA VAL A 946 0.09 -3.07 -20.72
C VAL A 946 -0.74 -1.77 -20.64
N ALA A 947 -1.85 -1.66 -21.37
CA ALA A 947 -2.62 -0.43 -21.51
C ALA A 947 -3.65 -0.21 -20.37
N ALA A 948 -4.05 1.05 -20.18
CA ALA A 948 -5.10 1.40 -19.23
C ALA A 948 -6.49 0.97 -19.73
N PRO A 949 -7.44 0.63 -18.84
CA PRO A 949 -8.79 0.16 -19.18
C PRO A 949 -9.72 1.31 -19.62
N ILE A 950 -9.33 2.06 -20.66
CA ILE A 950 -10.07 3.18 -21.23
C ILE A 950 -10.39 2.91 -22.71
N TRP A 951 -11.53 3.42 -23.19
CA TRP A 951 -12.11 3.09 -24.50
C TRP A 951 -11.12 3.13 -25.68
N ASN A 952 -10.23 4.13 -25.74
CA ASN A 952 -9.32 4.27 -26.86
C ASN A 952 -8.16 3.26 -26.89
N LYS A 953 -7.95 2.47 -25.82
CA LYS A 953 -6.92 1.41 -25.75
C LYS A 953 -7.44 0.02 -26.13
N GLY A 954 -8.75 -0.16 -26.31
CA GLY A 954 -9.35 -1.36 -26.91
C GLY A 954 -9.30 -2.63 -26.05
N LEU A 955 -9.15 -2.52 -24.73
CA LEU A 955 -9.09 -3.69 -23.84
C LEU A 955 -10.36 -4.56 -23.94
N ASP A 956 -11.50 -3.96 -24.22
CA ASP A 956 -12.77 -4.62 -24.56
C ASP A 956 -12.64 -5.56 -25.76
N LEU A 957 -12.10 -5.07 -26.89
CA LEU A 957 -11.86 -5.88 -28.09
C LEU A 957 -10.84 -7.00 -27.83
N LEU A 958 -9.81 -6.73 -27.02
CA LEU A 958 -8.82 -7.74 -26.64
C LEU A 958 -9.44 -8.90 -25.87
N ILE A 959 -10.31 -8.62 -24.90
CA ILE A 959 -10.97 -9.66 -24.10
C ILE A 959 -11.93 -10.45 -25.00
N GLN A 960 -12.76 -9.76 -25.78
CA GLN A 960 -13.74 -10.39 -26.69
C GLN A 960 -13.06 -11.32 -27.71
N ALA A 961 -11.92 -10.92 -28.27
CA ALA A 961 -11.16 -11.75 -29.20
C ALA A 961 -10.39 -12.88 -28.49
N PHE A 962 -9.82 -12.64 -27.31
CA PHE A 962 -9.10 -13.67 -26.55
C PHE A 962 -10.05 -14.78 -26.07
N VAL A 963 -11.29 -14.48 -25.67
CA VAL A 963 -12.29 -15.49 -25.29
C VAL A 963 -12.53 -16.47 -26.44
N GLN A 964 -12.78 -15.96 -27.66
CA GLN A 964 -12.99 -16.80 -28.84
C GLN A 964 -11.72 -17.58 -29.23
N CYS A 965 -10.55 -16.96 -29.12
CA CYS A 965 -9.28 -17.64 -29.36
C CYS A 965 -9.04 -18.76 -28.35
N PHE A 966 -9.32 -18.54 -27.07
CA PHE A 966 -9.15 -19.53 -25.99
C PHE A 966 -10.08 -20.75 -26.16
N HIS A 967 -11.32 -20.55 -26.58
CA HIS A 967 -12.24 -21.65 -26.89
C HIS A 967 -11.74 -22.55 -28.03
N GLN A 968 -11.01 -21.99 -29.00
CA GLN A 968 -10.39 -22.74 -30.10
C GLN A 968 -8.99 -23.28 -29.74
N ASN A 969 -8.28 -22.60 -28.83
CA ASN A 969 -6.88 -22.83 -28.48
C ASN A 969 -6.65 -22.75 -26.95
N PRO A 970 -7.04 -23.76 -26.16
CA PRO A 970 -7.03 -23.69 -24.69
C PRO A 970 -5.64 -23.65 -24.03
N HIS A 971 -4.56 -23.76 -24.80
CA HIS A 971 -3.17 -23.53 -24.36
C HIS A 971 -2.80 -22.03 -24.33
N THR A 972 -3.64 -21.15 -24.88
CA THR A 972 -3.42 -19.70 -24.88
C THR A 972 -3.62 -19.09 -23.49
N ARG A 973 -2.90 -18.00 -23.20
CA ARG A 973 -2.93 -17.25 -21.94
C ARG A 973 -2.90 -15.76 -22.25
N LEU A 974 -3.58 -14.95 -21.44
CA LEU A 974 -3.59 -13.49 -21.57
C LEU A 974 -3.07 -12.84 -20.28
N LEU A 975 -2.01 -12.06 -20.41
CA LEU A 975 -1.45 -11.23 -19.34
C LEU A 975 -1.84 -9.77 -19.56
N ILE A 976 -2.29 -9.09 -18.51
CA ILE A 976 -2.67 -7.67 -18.59
C ILE A 976 -2.05 -6.95 -17.40
N LYS A 977 -1.23 -5.91 -17.61
CA LYS A 977 -0.75 -5.07 -16.49
C LYS A 977 -1.85 -4.13 -16.01
N ASP A 978 -2.07 -4.06 -14.70
CA ASP A 978 -2.94 -3.06 -14.09
C ASP A 978 -2.34 -1.64 -14.20
N GLN A 979 -3.19 -0.62 -14.25
CA GLN A 979 -2.82 0.79 -14.32
C GLN A 979 -3.60 1.65 -13.30
N GLN A 980 -4.27 1.02 -12.33
CA GLN A 980 -5.10 1.69 -11.33
C GLN A 980 -4.37 2.79 -10.53
N ALA A 981 -3.07 2.64 -10.23
CA ALA A 981 -2.31 3.65 -9.48
C ALA A 981 -2.05 4.97 -10.22
N VAL A 982 -2.27 4.98 -11.55
CA VAL A 982 -2.12 6.17 -12.40
C VAL A 982 -3.48 6.74 -12.81
N TYR A 983 -4.43 5.87 -13.20
CA TYR A 983 -5.72 6.30 -13.77
C TYR A 983 -6.92 6.16 -12.83
N GLY A 984 -6.76 5.53 -11.66
CA GLY A 984 -7.84 5.28 -10.69
C GLY A 984 -8.82 4.16 -11.07
N ILE A 985 -8.69 3.56 -12.26
CA ILE A 985 -9.60 2.54 -12.79
C ILE A 985 -8.95 1.15 -12.65
N SER A 986 -9.63 0.21 -11.99
CA SER A 986 -9.21 -1.19 -11.87
C SER A 986 -9.26 -1.91 -13.21
N THR A 987 -8.12 -2.45 -13.65
CA THR A 987 -8.07 -3.34 -14.83
C THR A 987 -8.77 -4.67 -14.55
N LYS A 988 -8.68 -5.20 -13.32
CA LYS A 988 -9.37 -6.43 -12.88
C LYS A 988 -10.89 -6.32 -13.07
N ASP A 989 -11.47 -5.19 -12.71
CA ASP A 989 -12.92 -4.98 -12.80
C ASP A 989 -13.35 -4.81 -14.26
N ALA A 990 -12.51 -4.22 -15.11
CA ALA A 990 -12.75 -4.12 -16.55
C ALA A 990 -12.78 -5.51 -17.21
N VAL A 991 -11.81 -6.37 -16.87
CA VAL A 991 -11.76 -7.76 -17.33
C VAL A 991 -13.02 -8.53 -16.90
N LEU A 992 -13.40 -8.42 -15.61
CA LEU A 992 -14.58 -9.12 -15.10
C LEU A 992 -15.90 -8.63 -15.72
N ARG A 993 -16.03 -7.33 -16.02
CA ARG A 993 -17.20 -6.79 -16.73
C ARG A 993 -17.35 -7.39 -18.12
N GLU A 994 -16.30 -7.36 -18.95
CA GLU A 994 -16.37 -7.88 -20.33
C GLU A 994 -16.64 -9.41 -20.35
N ILE A 995 -15.98 -10.19 -19.49
CA ILE A 995 -16.25 -11.63 -19.35
C ILE A 995 -17.71 -11.89 -18.91
N THR A 996 -18.29 -11.03 -18.08
CA THR A 996 -19.69 -11.12 -17.66
C THR A 996 -20.66 -10.76 -18.78
N LEU A 997 -20.35 -9.74 -19.59
CA LEU A 997 -21.13 -9.36 -20.78
C LEU A 997 -21.12 -10.45 -21.86
N LEU A 998 -20.02 -11.21 -21.96
CA LEU A 998 -19.89 -12.39 -22.83
C LEU A 998 -20.59 -13.65 -22.28
N GLY A 999 -21.12 -13.62 -21.06
CA GLY A 999 -21.75 -14.77 -20.40
C GLY A 999 -20.79 -15.81 -19.82
N GLU A 1000 -19.48 -15.57 -19.92
CA GLU A 1000 -18.41 -16.52 -19.59
C GLU A 1000 -17.98 -16.47 -18.09
N SER A 1001 -18.72 -15.75 -17.23
CA SER A 1001 -18.35 -15.52 -15.82
C SER A 1001 -18.35 -16.78 -14.92
N LYS A 1002 -18.62 -17.96 -15.49
CA LYS A 1002 -18.54 -19.28 -14.82
C LYS A 1002 -17.48 -20.19 -15.45
N ASN A 1003 -16.78 -19.75 -16.49
CA ASN A 1003 -15.75 -20.54 -17.17
C ASN A 1003 -14.43 -20.46 -16.40
N GLU A 1004 -14.25 -21.32 -15.40
CA GLU A 1004 -13.05 -21.35 -14.55
C GLU A 1004 -11.76 -21.56 -15.37
N SER A 1005 -11.80 -22.31 -16.48
CA SER A 1005 -10.63 -22.52 -17.34
C SER A 1005 -10.19 -21.23 -18.05
N LEU A 1006 -11.15 -20.46 -18.57
CA LEU A 1006 -10.91 -19.14 -19.17
C LEU A 1006 -10.44 -18.12 -18.12
N LEU A 1007 -11.11 -18.09 -16.96
CA LEU A 1007 -10.76 -17.18 -15.86
C LEU A 1007 -9.33 -17.42 -15.34
N ASN A 1008 -8.87 -18.67 -15.31
CA ASN A 1008 -7.48 -19.00 -14.94
C ASN A 1008 -6.46 -18.71 -16.07
N ALA A 1009 -6.92 -18.58 -17.33
CA ALA A 1009 -6.08 -18.26 -18.48
C ALA A 1009 -5.82 -16.75 -18.64
N ILE A 1010 -6.67 -15.89 -18.07
CA ILE A 1010 -6.52 -14.42 -18.06
C ILE A 1010 -5.97 -13.99 -16.69
N ARG A 1011 -4.84 -13.30 -16.65
CA ARG A 1011 -4.23 -12.81 -15.40
C ARG A 1011 -3.92 -11.32 -15.46
N VAL A 1012 -4.50 -10.57 -14.52
CA VAL A 1012 -4.14 -9.17 -14.27
C VAL A 1012 -2.96 -9.13 -13.31
N ILE A 1013 -1.88 -8.45 -13.70
CA ILE A 1013 -0.63 -8.31 -12.95
C ILE A 1013 -0.58 -6.90 -12.34
N PRO A 1014 -0.25 -6.75 -11.05
CA PRO A 1014 -0.16 -5.43 -10.40
C PRO A 1014 0.98 -4.56 -10.95
N ASP A 1015 1.17 -3.37 -10.38
CA ASP A 1015 2.23 -2.45 -10.79
C ASP A 1015 3.64 -3.07 -10.73
N LEU A 1016 4.45 -2.76 -11.74
CA LEU A 1016 5.79 -3.33 -11.97
C LEU A 1016 6.81 -2.21 -12.16
N ASN A 1017 8.05 -2.43 -11.70
CA ASN A 1017 9.19 -1.63 -12.13
C ASN A 1017 9.64 -2.03 -13.56
N LEU A 1018 10.45 -1.21 -14.23
CA LEU A 1018 10.80 -1.45 -15.64
C LEU A 1018 11.64 -2.73 -15.90
N LEU A 1019 12.34 -3.28 -14.90
CA LEU A 1019 13.04 -4.56 -15.04
C LEU A 1019 12.04 -5.72 -15.03
N GLN A 1020 11.07 -5.70 -14.11
CA GLN A 1020 9.95 -6.64 -14.10
C GLN A 1020 9.08 -6.50 -15.36
N LEU A 1021 8.95 -5.29 -15.91
CA LEU A 1021 8.25 -5.05 -17.17
C LEU A 1021 9.02 -5.64 -18.36
N ARG A 1022 10.36 -5.54 -18.40
CA ARG A 1022 11.20 -6.28 -19.37
C ARG A 1022 11.00 -7.79 -19.25
N GLU A 1023 10.99 -8.34 -18.03
CA GLU A 1023 10.68 -9.77 -17.84
C GLU A 1023 9.32 -10.13 -18.45
N LEU A 1024 8.29 -9.33 -18.16
CA LEU A 1024 6.93 -9.53 -18.64
C LEU A 1024 6.84 -9.51 -20.19
N TYR A 1025 7.49 -8.53 -20.84
CA TYR A 1025 7.58 -8.53 -22.30
C TYR A 1025 8.30 -9.77 -22.83
N CYS A 1026 9.45 -10.14 -22.25
CA CYS A 1026 10.26 -11.26 -22.73
C CYS A 1026 9.61 -12.64 -22.55
N ILE A 1027 8.80 -12.86 -21.52
CA ILE A 1027 8.07 -14.13 -21.35
C ILE A 1027 6.89 -14.28 -22.32
N ALA A 1028 6.29 -13.18 -22.76
CA ALA A 1028 5.20 -13.21 -23.74
C ALA A 1028 5.68 -13.73 -25.11
N ASP A 1029 4.81 -14.37 -25.87
CA ASP A 1029 5.08 -14.67 -27.29
C ASP A 1029 4.70 -13.48 -28.17
N TYR A 1030 3.61 -12.76 -27.81
CA TYR A 1030 3.08 -11.63 -28.55
C TYR A 1030 2.57 -10.53 -27.61
N TYR A 1031 2.84 -9.26 -27.94
CA TYR A 1031 2.21 -8.11 -27.30
C TYR A 1031 1.03 -7.62 -28.15
N VAL A 1032 -0.16 -7.51 -27.57
CA VAL A 1032 -1.41 -7.25 -28.30
C VAL A 1032 -1.99 -5.90 -27.90
N SER A 1033 -2.21 -5.02 -28.87
CA SER A 1033 -2.70 -3.65 -28.66
C SER A 1033 -3.71 -3.28 -29.73
N PRO A 1034 -4.99 -3.68 -29.58
CA PRO A 1034 -6.07 -3.30 -30.49
C PRO A 1034 -6.57 -1.89 -30.17
N TYR A 1035 -5.65 -0.94 -30.06
CA TYR A 1035 -5.95 0.43 -29.69
C TYR A 1035 -6.84 1.09 -30.75
N ARG A 1036 -7.82 1.87 -30.32
CA ARG A 1036 -8.56 2.76 -31.22
C ARG A 1036 -7.78 4.03 -31.52
N ALA A 1037 -7.02 4.51 -30.52
CA ALA A 1037 -6.05 5.57 -30.67
C ALA A 1037 -4.94 5.48 -29.61
N GLU A 1038 -3.71 5.74 -30.04
CA GLU A 1038 -2.50 5.76 -29.22
C GLU A 1038 -1.66 6.99 -29.59
N GLY A 1039 -0.84 7.48 -28.66
CA GLY A 1039 0.03 8.65 -28.88
C GLY A 1039 1.49 8.41 -28.53
N PHE A 1040 1.76 7.65 -27.47
CA PHE A 1040 3.12 7.42 -26.97
C PHE A 1040 3.74 6.12 -27.47
N ASN A 1041 2.93 5.08 -27.67
CA ASN A 1041 3.35 3.75 -28.16
C ASN A 1041 4.47 3.03 -27.37
N LEU A 1042 4.96 3.56 -26.24
CA LEU A 1042 6.12 3.04 -25.52
C LEU A 1042 6.07 1.52 -25.25
N PRO A 1043 4.94 0.93 -24.79
CA PRO A 1043 4.88 -0.52 -24.56
C PRO A 1043 5.13 -1.39 -25.81
N VAL A 1044 4.79 -0.87 -27.00
CA VAL A 1044 4.94 -1.58 -28.28
C VAL A 1044 6.41 -1.61 -28.70
N ILE A 1045 7.13 -0.49 -28.57
CA ILE A 1045 8.56 -0.43 -28.91
C ILE A 1045 9.44 -1.15 -27.87
N GLU A 1046 9.03 -1.11 -26.59
CA GLU A 1046 9.65 -1.90 -25.51
C GLU A 1046 9.51 -3.41 -25.78
N ALA A 1047 8.29 -3.89 -26.11
CA ALA A 1047 8.05 -5.29 -26.44
C ALA A 1047 8.90 -5.78 -27.63
N LEU A 1048 8.94 -5.00 -28.72
CA LEU A 1048 9.75 -5.32 -29.91
C LEU A 1048 11.25 -5.46 -29.58
N VAL A 1049 11.77 -4.59 -28.71
CA VAL A 1049 13.17 -4.60 -28.27
C VAL A 1049 13.46 -5.74 -27.28
N CYS A 1050 12.46 -6.18 -26.53
CA CYS A 1050 12.51 -7.42 -25.76
C CYS A 1050 12.45 -8.70 -26.62
N GLY A 1051 12.31 -8.60 -27.95
CA GLY A 1051 12.21 -9.74 -28.86
C GLY A 1051 10.80 -10.31 -29.00
N THR A 1052 9.78 -9.53 -28.64
CA THR A 1052 8.37 -9.94 -28.64
C THR A 1052 7.61 -9.23 -29.76
N PRO A 1053 7.21 -9.96 -30.83
CA PRO A 1053 6.37 -9.41 -31.90
C PRO A 1053 5.06 -8.86 -31.40
N VAL A 1054 4.45 -7.99 -32.20
CA VAL A 1054 3.27 -7.23 -31.77
C VAL A 1054 2.07 -7.45 -32.69
N ILE A 1055 0.86 -7.42 -32.13
CA ILE A 1055 -0.41 -7.45 -32.87
C ILE A 1055 -1.07 -6.11 -32.60
N VAL A 1056 -1.13 -5.23 -33.60
CA VAL A 1056 -1.44 -3.80 -33.43
C VAL A 1056 -2.43 -3.31 -34.48
N THR A 1057 -3.20 -2.28 -34.14
CA THR A 1057 -4.15 -1.67 -35.08
C THR A 1057 -3.45 -1.06 -36.29
N GLU A 1058 -3.98 -1.31 -37.48
CA GLU A 1058 -3.54 -0.69 -38.73
C GLU A 1058 -3.85 0.82 -38.76
N GLY A 1059 -3.04 1.58 -39.52
CA GLY A 1059 -3.29 3.00 -39.78
C GLY A 1059 -3.09 3.92 -38.57
N GLY A 1060 -2.42 3.45 -37.51
CA GLY A 1060 -2.24 4.16 -36.25
C GLY A 1060 -0.78 4.43 -35.87
N ALA A 1061 -0.59 5.06 -34.71
CA ALA A 1061 0.69 5.61 -34.23
C ALA A 1061 1.84 4.60 -34.03
N THR A 1062 1.61 3.29 -34.19
CA THR A 1062 2.66 2.27 -34.16
C THR A 1062 3.34 2.01 -35.52
N GLN A 1063 2.76 2.47 -36.63
CA GLN A 1063 3.32 2.25 -37.98
C GLN A 1063 4.71 2.86 -38.19
N ASP A 1064 5.11 3.82 -37.34
CA ASP A 1064 6.44 4.45 -37.35
C ASP A 1064 7.60 3.47 -37.07
N PHE A 1065 7.33 2.29 -36.52
CA PHE A 1065 8.33 1.25 -36.22
C PHE A 1065 7.81 -0.20 -36.30
N CYS A 1066 6.52 -0.41 -36.55
CA CYS A 1066 5.92 -1.70 -36.89
C CYS A 1066 5.91 -1.94 -38.41
N SER A 1067 6.10 -3.19 -38.82
CA SER A 1067 6.02 -3.66 -40.21
C SER A 1067 5.71 -5.15 -40.23
N GLU A 1068 5.34 -5.72 -41.38
CA GLU A 1068 5.08 -7.17 -41.54
C GLU A 1068 6.23 -8.08 -41.03
N LYS A 1069 7.46 -7.55 -40.93
CA LYS A 1069 8.63 -8.27 -40.41
C LYS A 1069 8.59 -8.48 -38.90
N ASN A 1070 7.89 -7.63 -38.15
CA ASN A 1070 7.88 -7.60 -36.68
C ASN A 1070 6.48 -7.46 -36.03
N ALA A 1071 5.44 -7.24 -36.83
CA ALA A 1071 4.07 -6.99 -36.38
C ALA A 1071 3.03 -7.68 -37.27
N LEU A 1072 1.88 -8.01 -36.69
CA LEU A 1072 0.64 -8.28 -37.41
C LEU A 1072 -0.29 -7.07 -37.26
N PHE A 1073 -0.94 -6.68 -38.35
CA PHE A 1073 -1.81 -5.51 -38.40
C PHE A 1073 -3.28 -5.91 -38.38
N ILE A 1074 -3.98 -5.54 -37.30
CA ILE A 1074 -5.42 -5.70 -37.18
C ILE A 1074 -6.06 -4.68 -38.13
N GLU A 1075 -6.81 -5.17 -39.13
CA GLU A 1075 -7.56 -4.34 -40.06
C GLU A 1075 -8.45 -3.35 -39.29
N ALA A 1076 -8.54 -2.11 -39.77
CA ALA A 1076 -9.28 -1.06 -39.07
C ALA A 1076 -10.04 -0.12 -40.00
N VAL A 1077 -11.23 0.31 -39.55
CA VAL A 1077 -12.04 1.31 -40.26
C VAL A 1077 -11.70 2.70 -39.71
N PRO A 1078 -11.23 3.67 -40.53
CA PRO A 1078 -10.92 5.01 -40.07
C PRO A 1078 -12.19 5.84 -39.85
N TYR A 1079 -12.32 6.43 -38.66
CA TYR A 1079 -13.39 7.36 -38.32
C TYR A 1079 -12.84 8.78 -38.10
N ARG A 1080 -13.63 9.80 -38.45
CA ARG A 1080 -13.29 11.23 -38.30
C ARG A 1080 -14.47 12.04 -37.79
N ASN A 1081 -14.19 13.03 -36.95
CA ASN A 1081 -15.12 14.05 -36.42
C ASN A 1081 -16.47 13.50 -35.91
N VAL A 1082 -16.43 12.38 -35.19
CA VAL A 1082 -17.65 11.73 -34.65
C VAL A 1082 -17.98 12.26 -33.25
N LYS A 1083 -19.18 11.92 -32.78
CA LYS A 1083 -19.64 12.17 -31.40
C LYS A 1083 -19.92 10.84 -30.71
N ILE A 1084 -19.21 10.55 -29.63
CA ILE A 1084 -19.29 9.29 -28.85
C ILE A 1084 -19.57 9.65 -27.39
N ASN A 1085 -20.68 9.18 -26.83
CA ASN A 1085 -21.12 9.45 -25.45
C ASN A 1085 -21.00 10.95 -25.09
N ASP A 1086 -21.63 11.76 -25.93
CA ASP A 1086 -21.61 13.23 -25.96
C ASP A 1086 -20.24 13.93 -26.18
N ARG A 1087 -19.11 13.23 -26.13
CA ARG A 1087 -17.78 13.76 -26.43
C ARG A 1087 -17.50 13.79 -27.94
N HIS A 1088 -16.87 14.86 -28.43
CA HIS A 1088 -16.35 14.91 -29.81
C HIS A 1088 -15.02 14.16 -29.92
N VAL A 1089 -14.82 13.42 -31.02
CA VAL A 1089 -13.61 12.64 -31.31
C VAL A 1089 -13.20 12.91 -32.76
N ASN A 1090 -12.09 13.62 -32.94
CA ASN A 1090 -11.66 14.12 -34.24
C ASN A 1090 -11.13 12.99 -35.15
N ALA A 1091 -10.41 12.02 -34.58
CA ALA A 1091 -9.92 10.85 -35.31
C ALA A 1091 -9.73 9.62 -34.42
N TYR A 1092 -10.04 8.44 -34.94
CA TYR A 1092 -9.58 7.15 -34.41
C TYR A 1092 -9.62 6.07 -35.51
N GLN A 1093 -8.99 4.94 -35.25
CA GLN A 1093 -9.11 3.71 -36.04
C GLN A 1093 -10.04 2.74 -35.28
N ALA A 1094 -11.00 2.11 -35.94
CA ALA A 1094 -11.86 1.10 -35.32
C ALA A 1094 -11.36 -0.31 -35.72
N PRO A 1095 -10.66 -1.05 -34.84
CA PRO A 1095 -10.14 -2.37 -35.16
C PRO A 1095 -11.30 -3.34 -35.43
N ILE A 1096 -11.19 -4.14 -36.47
CA ILE A 1096 -12.14 -5.19 -36.82
C ILE A 1096 -11.90 -6.39 -35.90
N LEU A 1097 -12.91 -6.74 -35.11
CA LEU A 1097 -12.80 -7.80 -34.09
C LEU A 1097 -12.42 -9.16 -34.72
N ASP A 1098 -13.00 -9.48 -35.87
CA ASP A 1098 -12.72 -10.73 -36.59
C ASP A 1098 -11.26 -10.82 -37.08
N SER A 1099 -10.68 -9.70 -37.53
CA SER A 1099 -9.26 -9.62 -37.92
C SER A 1099 -8.34 -9.86 -36.71
N LEU A 1100 -8.68 -9.29 -35.55
CA LEU A 1100 -7.98 -9.57 -34.29
C LEU A 1100 -8.11 -11.05 -33.87
N ILE A 1101 -9.31 -11.64 -33.96
CA ILE A 1101 -9.55 -13.06 -33.68
C ILE A 1101 -8.69 -13.94 -34.61
N THR A 1102 -8.65 -13.64 -35.90
CA THR A 1102 -7.82 -14.33 -36.88
C THR A 1102 -6.34 -14.26 -36.51
N HIS A 1103 -5.81 -13.08 -36.17
CA HIS A 1103 -4.40 -12.96 -35.75
C HIS A 1103 -4.08 -13.68 -34.44
N LEU A 1104 -4.97 -13.64 -33.43
CA LEU A 1104 -4.78 -14.41 -32.19
C LEU A 1104 -4.78 -15.92 -32.47
N ASN A 1105 -5.70 -16.43 -33.29
CA ASN A 1105 -5.75 -17.85 -33.66
C ASN A 1105 -4.53 -18.29 -34.47
N VAL A 1106 -4.09 -17.50 -35.46
CA VAL A 1106 -2.85 -17.76 -36.21
C VAL A 1106 -1.65 -17.80 -35.27
N CYS A 1107 -1.51 -16.83 -34.36
CA CYS A 1107 -0.45 -16.81 -33.35
C CYS A 1107 -0.52 -17.93 -32.30
N ALA A 1108 -1.70 -18.52 -32.09
CA ALA A 1108 -1.89 -19.64 -31.18
C ALA A 1108 -1.50 -21.00 -31.81
N GLN A 1109 -1.67 -21.13 -33.12
CA GLN A 1109 -1.48 -22.38 -33.87
C GLN A 1109 -0.13 -22.41 -34.58
N ASP A 1110 0.20 -21.33 -35.28
CA ASP A 1110 1.46 -21.11 -35.98
C ASP A 1110 2.36 -20.10 -35.27
N LYS A 1111 3.66 -20.13 -35.57
CA LYS A 1111 4.65 -19.16 -35.06
C LYS A 1111 5.17 -18.30 -36.22
N PRO A 1112 4.42 -17.28 -36.68
CA PRO A 1112 4.77 -16.48 -37.88
C PRO A 1112 6.15 -15.81 -37.81
N PHE A 1113 6.69 -15.56 -36.61
CA PHE A 1113 8.01 -14.99 -36.42
C PHE A 1113 8.97 -16.02 -35.80
N SER A 1114 9.96 -16.46 -36.59
CA SER A 1114 11.03 -17.33 -36.08
C SER A 1114 11.89 -16.62 -35.02
N GLU A 1115 12.52 -17.38 -34.13
CA GLU A 1115 13.37 -16.80 -33.07
C GLU A 1115 14.51 -15.95 -33.63
N SER A 1116 15.12 -16.36 -34.74
CA SER A 1116 16.12 -15.56 -35.46
C SER A 1116 15.54 -14.24 -35.95
N GLN A 1117 14.33 -14.24 -36.53
CA GLN A 1117 13.66 -13.02 -36.98
C GLN A 1117 13.35 -12.09 -35.79
N ARG A 1118 12.85 -12.63 -34.68
CA ARG A 1118 12.56 -11.87 -33.45
C ARG A 1118 13.80 -11.16 -32.91
N LEU A 1119 14.94 -11.86 -32.83
CA LEU A 1119 16.19 -11.29 -32.33
C LEU A 1119 16.82 -10.28 -33.30
N GLN A 1120 16.73 -10.51 -34.62
CA GLN A 1120 17.16 -9.54 -35.63
C GLN A 1120 16.31 -8.25 -35.58
N ASN A 1121 14.99 -8.38 -35.43
CA ASN A 1121 14.08 -7.26 -35.26
C ASN A 1121 14.42 -6.45 -33.99
N ALA A 1122 14.59 -7.13 -32.85
CA ALA A 1122 14.94 -6.49 -31.59
C ALA A 1122 16.25 -5.69 -31.69
N ALA A 1123 17.29 -6.29 -32.29
CA ALA A 1123 18.57 -5.61 -32.53
C ALA A 1123 18.43 -4.42 -33.50
N SER A 1124 17.56 -4.51 -34.51
CA SER A 1124 17.25 -3.42 -35.43
C SER A 1124 16.59 -2.24 -34.72
N ILE A 1125 15.50 -2.49 -33.96
CA ILE A 1125 14.80 -1.43 -33.21
C ILE A 1125 15.72 -0.80 -32.15
N ALA A 1126 16.44 -1.62 -31.37
CA ALA A 1126 17.38 -1.15 -30.34
C ALA A 1126 18.56 -0.33 -30.90
N LYS A 1127 18.94 -0.54 -32.17
CA LYS A 1127 19.95 0.26 -32.89
C LYS A 1127 19.34 1.53 -33.48
N ASN A 1128 18.09 1.46 -33.95
CA ASN A 1128 17.47 2.52 -34.73
C ASN A 1128 16.80 3.59 -33.86
N PHE A 1129 16.09 3.19 -32.81
CA PHE A 1129 15.27 4.05 -31.95
C PHE A 1129 15.88 4.17 -30.54
N THR A 1130 16.91 5.00 -30.37
CA THR A 1130 17.57 5.21 -29.06
C THR A 1130 17.23 6.57 -28.46
N TRP A 1131 17.18 6.67 -27.13
CA TRP A 1131 16.95 7.96 -26.46
C TRP A 1131 18.02 8.99 -26.80
N ALA A 1132 19.29 8.58 -26.91
CA ALA A 1132 20.37 9.42 -27.39
C ALA A 1132 20.09 10.04 -28.79
N LYS A 1133 19.51 9.28 -29.74
CA LYS A 1133 19.13 9.82 -31.07
C LYS A 1133 17.98 10.81 -31.02
N ALA A 1134 16.95 10.52 -30.22
CA ALA A 1134 15.81 11.42 -30.03
C ALA A 1134 16.28 12.73 -29.37
N ALA A 1135 17.04 12.63 -28.27
CA ALA A 1135 17.60 13.75 -27.55
C ALA A 1135 18.57 14.59 -28.40
N ASP A 1136 19.45 13.97 -29.20
CA ASP A 1136 20.34 14.68 -30.14
C ASP A 1136 19.58 15.37 -31.27
N THR A 1137 18.53 14.73 -31.81
CA THR A 1137 17.72 15.33 -32.88
C THR A 1137 16.90 16.52 -32.36
N ILE A 1138 16.38 16.45 -31.13
CA ILE A 1138 15.75 17.60 -30.46
C ILE A 1138 16.79 18.66 -30.10
N SER A 1139 17.99 18.30 -29.63
CA SER A 1139 19.01 19.29 -29.24
C SER A 1139 19.50 20.12 -30.42
N ARG A 1140 19.55 19.55 -31.63
CA ARG A 1140 19.84 20.28 -32.88
C ARG A 1140 18.83 21.39 -33.21
N LEU A 1141 17.64 21.41 -32.60
CA LEU A 1141 16.71 22.55 -32.66
C LEU A 1141 17.16 23.75 -31.79
N PHE A 1142 18.17 23.57 -30.94
CA PHE A 1142 18.71 24.59 -30.03
C PHE A 1142 20.20 24.89 -30.26
N THR A 1143 20.98 23.94 -30.82
CA THR A 1143 22.44 24.05 -30.89
C THR A 1143 23.00 24.64 -32.20
N GLN A 1144 22.15 24.91 -33.20
CA GLN A 1144 22.59 25.57 -34.43
C GLN A 1144 22.57 27.10 -34.25
N SER A 1145 23.75 27.72 -34.19
CA SER A 1145 23.92 29.16 -34.02
C SER A 1145 23.53 29.95 -35.28
N ASN A 1146 23.02 31.18 -35.09
CA ASN A 1146 22.60 32.10 -36.16
C ASN A 1146 23.77 32.74 -36.95
N ASP A 1147 24.68 31.92 -37.48
CA ASP A 1147 25.80 32.34 -38.33
C ASP A 1147 25.77 31.66 -39.71
N CYS A 1148 24.82 32.07 -40.57
CA CYS A 1148 25.07 32.41 -41.99
C CYS A 1148 23.79 32.70 -42.79
N ASN A 1149 23.83 33.76 -43.60
CA ASN A 1149 22.90 33.98 -44.71
C ASN A 1149 23.25 33.05 -45.90
N THR A 1150 22.86 31.77 -45.88
CA THR A 1150 22.84 30.92 -47.09
C THR A 1150 21.92 29.69 -46.98
N SER A 1151 21.00 29.53 -47.94
CA SER A 1151 20.35 28.27 -48.36
C SER A 1151 19.85 27.31 -47.26
N THR A 1152 18.61 27.51 -46.83
CA THR A 1152 17.78 26.56 -46.04
C THR A 1152 17.62 25.22 -46.76
N SER A 1153 18.51 24.24 -46.53
CA SER A 1153 18.66 23.12 -47.47
C SER A 1153 18.89 21.74 -46.86
N GLN A 1154 20.07 21.49 -46.28
CA GLN A 1154 20.63 20.13 -46.18
C GLN A 1154 20.08 19.23 -45.06
N ILE A 1155 19.09 19.66 -44.26
CA ILE A 1155 18.65 18.94 -43.05
C ILE A 1155 17.63 17.81 -43.34
N THR A 1156 16.94 17.80 -44.48
CA THR A 1156 16.00 16.71 -44.86
C THR A 1156 16.69 15.48 -45.49
N GLY A 1157 18.00 15.51 -45.71
CA GLY A 1157 18.71 14.52 -46.54
C GLY A 1157 19.01 13.15 -45.91
N ALA A 1158 18.43 12.80 -44.77
CA ALA A 1158 18.82 11.60 -44.00
C ALA A 1158 17.68 10.90 -43.23
N LEU A 1159 16.44 10.92 -43.73
CA LEU A 1159 15.35 10.07 -43.21
C LEU A 1159 14.23 9.73 -44.22
N HIS A 1160 14.49 9.86 -45.54
CA HIS A 1160 13.58 9.41 -46.60
C HIS A 1160 14.22 8.29 -47.44
N GLU A 1161 13.91 7.04 -47.10
CA GLU A 1161 13.69 5.98 -48.09
C GLU A 1161 12.20 5.65 -48.06
N GLU A 1162 11.42 6.24 -48.98
CA GLU A 1162 10.03 5.84 -49.20
C GLU A 1162 10.01 4.47 -49.91
N PRO A 1163 9.26 3.47 -49.42
CA PRO A 1163 8.96 2.29 -50.21
C PRO A 1163 8.13 2.71 -51.43
N GLN A 1164 8.58 2.33 -52.63
CA GLN A 1164 7.80 2.54 -53.84
C GLN A 1164 6.53 1.66 -53.79
N TYR A 1165 5.36 2.29 -53.68
CA TYR A 1165 4.10 1.64 -54.02
C TYR A 1165 4.03 1.45 -55.54
N CYS A 1166 4.21 0.21 -56.00
CA CYS A 1166 3.79 -0.20 -57.34
C CYS A 1166 2.26 -0.31 -57.42
N ASN A 1167 1.73 -0.23 -58.64
CA ASN A 1167 0.36 -0.64 -58.96
C ASN A 1167 0.19 -2.17 -58.84
#